data_AF-A0A7J4I9K1-F1
#
_entry.id   AF-A0A7J4I9K1-F1
#
_cell.length_a   1.000
_cell.length_b   1.000
_cell.length_c   1.000
_cell.angle_alpha   90.00
_cell.angle_beta   90.00
_cell.angle_gamma   90.00
#
_symmetry.space_group_name_H-M   'P 1'
#
loop_
_entity.id
_entity.type
_entity.pdbx_description
1 polymer ?
#
loop_
_entity_poly.entity_id
_entity_poly.type
_entity_poly.pdbx_seq_one_letter_code
_entity_poly.pdbx_strand_id
1 'polypeptide(L)'
;MLARSIAEYAMLTFAGKQAKPGKQVDRKALNGLEGNHCLSQQTKPLYTPCNFGFGTAANADEQKSYDEGNHNMEVLRVKLRKTISKMLALGTGAVMVGATILSATAAANLNEYPSPFVKDGKFNAILVVGDNAASSDVIGSVDIATSLQYASKVKKTVQSTGGGQVSISGADAWRVQLGAKKLEFSETRDAGAASVQQENIRNVTTFISDEELPSLLADGIFSNTQGDYDYRQYIYFDGNPPKGDPGPMLSVVYAEDPDTSKAADYVYIDGSSGNVIARYALEFTESAKSDITDSAGAIATAGTYLWNFEGKNIKMLGKDWSIVKARTDSATTHNETDFTLMGGAVKDVLSESDTKTYTIGGKDYEVTLDFVGSTSAKLTINGEVTDSLSEGSTQTLKDGTLIGVRDIISQEFAGGVRKTEFYLGADKVRLRDTQSVTTTFGGEQTLEVGTETITGTKVVVTGTATTNSYTLSSIQINVTANEDEYIPAGGKLSKQLRRPQALLNSWDIEYTGLEPTSTEKIKLTPSGSTQYYLEFADGAGKNVKIPLAYTSGSTQLKFGDSDDDTVILENQTITKNDYFVVTDSTQKQGERRTYGLRYISALASTESSPKVEFQDLATGNKVEVEWKNTGTFPGGTAGGTLKFGGGTFKVWNNTADTSSNFPLNIDLDGDGTLEGAGTNQTAPDLRNVVNITTKGGAQILMTYYPLNATSNVTNTVTDTSSVITPYIQLSVQTVDADDYDNIAPLETGFNLSAASGKVDIAEDTTNVNVKYVTPSIDTNLRQRYTSLGAFVNWKTVSNDPDSLEIDYPVNGQRLPIVTVTAPGAEVKTIAASEAGQITYYETTPIAVGTAVLAEEAGDVKSRNAIVVGGPCANNAAAALMGRTPDNCAEGFEDGKAMIKLIENGNNVALLVAGASAMDTRRGARVIADYATWQEKGTLKGTEVVVAGTTWNDITVAPPPAPKPVEAAPEPAPDAATAAGDGAAAGATA
;
A
#
# COMPACT_ATOMS: atom_id res chain seq x y z
N MET A 1 39.98 23.98 13.69
CA MET A 1 40.81 23.35 12.65
C MET A 1 39.87 22.80 11.59
N LEU A 2 40.00 23.37 10.38
CA LEU A 2 39.73 22.83 9.03
C LEU A 2 38.44 21.98 8.81
N ALA A 3 37.48 22.31 7.92
CA ALA A 3 37.50 22.90 6.58
C ALA A 3 38.50 22.25 5.60
N ARG A 4 38.02 21.36 4.70
CA ARG A 4 38.41 21.28 3.27
C ARG A 4 37.81 20.09 2.51
N SER A 5 37.30 20.42 1.31
CA SER A 5 37.24 19.60 0.06
C SER A 5 36.19 18.46 0.09
N ILE A 6 35.29 18.31 -0.90
CA ILE A 6 35.58 18.11 -2.33
C ILE A 6 34.46 18.70 -3.20
N ALA A 7 34.86 19.54 -4.16
CA ALA A 7 34.16 19.83 -5.40
C ALA A 7 35.11 19.46 -6.56
N GLU A 8 34.52 19.06 -7.69
CA GLU A 8 35.08 18.85 -9.04
C GLU A 8 35.91 17.58 -9.34
N TYR A 9 35.38 16.76 -10.27
CA TYR A 9 35.99 16.28 -11.54
C TYR A 9 34.94 15.35 -12.22
N ALA A 10 34.19 15.72 -13.26
CA ALA A 10 34.50 16.13 -14.65
C ALA A 10 34.61 14.97 -15.67
N MET A 11 33.91 15.18 -16.79
CA MET A 11 33.68 14.37 -18.01
C MET A 11 34.93 13.92 -18.80
N LEU A 12 34.73 12.93 -19.70
CA LEU A 12 35.28 12.71 -21.08
C LEU A 12 35.54 11.19 -21.33
N THR A 13 35.29 10.51 -22.46
CA THR A 13 35.23 10.87 -23.90
C THR A 13 34.70 9.68 -24.74
N PHE A 14 34.05 9.94 -25.89
CA PHE A 14 34.36 9.41 -27.26
C PHE A 14 33.30 10.03 -28.22
N ALA A 15 33.51 11.14 -28.94
CA ALA A 15 34.36 11.45 -30.10
C ALA A 15 33.85 10.91 -31.47
N GLY A 16 33.38 11.83 -32.33
CA GLY A 16 33.09 11.63 -33.76
C GLY A 16 32.84 12.96 -34.50
N LYS A 17 33.90 13.52 -35.12
CA LYS A 17 34.04 14.77 -35.91
C LYS A 17 32.99 14.93 -37.06
N GLN A 18 32.59 16.11 -37.58
CA GLN A 18 33.37 17.17 -38.25
C GLN A 18 32.66 18.55 -38.37
N ALA A 19 33.47 19.60 -38.54
CA ALA A 19 33.22 21.05 -38.60
C ALA A 19 32.58 21.57 -39.92
N LYS A 20 31.93 22.76 -39.99
CA LYS A 20 32.53 24.11 -40.17
C LYS A 20 31.46 25.27 -40.19
N PRO A 21 31.88 26.57 -40.12
CA PRO A 21 31.15 27.69 -39.50
C PRO A 21 30.70 28.84 -40.45
N GLY A 22 29.90 29.82 -39.95
CA GLY A 22 29.55 31.06 -40.67
C GLY A 22 29.00 32.23 -39.82
N LYS A 23 29.91 33.11 -39.35
CA LYS A 23 29.90 34.59 -39.13
C LYS A 23 28.61 35.45 -38.97
N GLN A 24 28.72 36.34 -37.96
CA GLN A 24 28.32 37.77 -37.83
C GLN A 24 26.81 38.11 -37.81
N VAL A 25 26.26 39.13 -37.12
CA VAL A 25 26.61 40.55 -36.82
C VAL A 25 25.74 40.99 -35.60
N ASP A 26 26.27 41.49 -34.48
CA ASP A 26 26.50 42.89 -34.04
C ASP A 26 25.29 43.81 -33.70
N ARG A 27 25.27 44.23 -32.41
CA ARG A 27 25.07 45.58 -31.82
C ARG A 27 23.75 46.40 -31.81
N LYS A 28 23.59 47.04 -30.62
CA LYS A 28 22.90 48.31 -30.23
C LYS A 28 21.41 48.21 -29.91
N ALA A 29 20.83 48.92 -28.94
CA ALA A 29 21.21 49.88 -27.88
C ALA A 29 19.99 49.97 -26.93
N LEU A 30 20.09 49.95 -25.60
CA LEU A 30 20.34 51.06 -24.64
C LEU A 30 19.45 52.31 -24.79
N ASN A 31 18.72 52.60 -23.70
CA ASN A 31 17.98 53.81 -23.25
C ASN A 31 16.49 53.50 -23.04
N GLY A 32 15.82 53.79 -21.93
CA GLY A 32 16.11 54.44 -20.65
C GLY A 32 14.81 54.39 -19.82
N LEU A 33 14.86 54.39 -18.49
CA LEU A 33 14.37 55.49 -17.65
C LEU A 33 14.59 55.15 -16.17
N GLU A 34 14.96 56.18 -15.43
CA GLU A 34 15.42 56.24 -14.04
C GLU A 34 14.26 56.44 -13.03
N GLY A 35 14.54 56.13 -11.75
CA GLY A 35 13.89 56.66 -10.54
C GLY A 35 12.55 56.01 -10.16
N ASN A 36 12.21 55.64 -8.91
CA ASN A 36 12.63 56.19 -7.61
C ASN A 36 12.49 55.15 -6.47
N HIS A 37 13.36 55.36 -5.48
CA HIS A 37 13.44 54.88 -4.10
C HIS A 37 12.27 54.10 -3.44
N CYS A 38 12.61 52.97 -2.82
CA CYS A 38 12.25 52.65 -1.44
C CYS A 38 13.32 51.74 -0.79
N LEU A 39 13.99 52.27 0.24
CA LEU A 39 14.83 51.53 1.20
C LEU A 39 14.02 51.45 2.50
N SER A 40 13.61 50.26 2.92
CA SER A 40 13.91 49.72 4.26
C SER A 40 13.33 48.29 4.42
N GLN A 41 14.22 47.44 4.94
CA GLN A 41 14.07 46.21 5.74
C GLN A 41 12.63 45.89 6.22
N GLN A 42 12.12 44.66 6.27
CA GLN A 42 12.69 43.46 6.89
C GLN A 42 11.76 42.23 6.61
N THR A 43 12.34 41.06 6.32
CA THR A 43 11.89 39.67 6.64
C THR A 43 10.48 39.16 6.27
N LYS A 44 10.40 38.30 5.24
CA LYS A 44 9.88 36.89 5.24
C LYS A 44 9.68 36.38 3.78
N PRO A 45 10.16 35.18 3.40
CA PRO A 45 9.85 34.61 2.09
C PRO A 45 8.58 33.73 2.17
N LEU A 46 7.57 34.08 1.37
CA LEU A 46 6.48 33.20 0.94
C LEU A 46 6.86 32.67 -0.45
N TYR A 47 6.91 31.35 -0.62
CA TYR A 47 7.03 30.71 -1.93
C TYR A 47 5.63 30.27 -2.36
N THR A 48 5.03 31.03 -3.27
CA THR A 48 3.90 30.62 -4.12
C THR A 48 4.38 30.77 -5.57
N PRO A 49 4.32 29.75 -6.44
CA PRO A 49 4.71 29.94 -7.84
C PRO A 49 3.61 30.70 -8.60
N CYS A 50 3.97 31.85 -9.17
CA CYS A 50 3.16 32.54 -10.17
C CYS A 50 3.16 31.79 -11.49
N ASN A 51 1.96 31.62 -12.02
CA ASN A 51 1.65 31.16 -13.37
C ASN A 51 1.95 32.29 -14.38
N PHE A 52 2.73 32.04 -15.42
CA PHE A 52 2.90 32.95 -16.56
C PHE A 52 2.55 32.21 -17.85
N GLY A 53 1.40 32.57 -18.43
CA GLY A 53 1.02 32.19 -19.79
C GLY A 53 1.59 33.17 -20.81
N PHE A 54 2.26 32.64 -21.82
CA PHE A 54 2.41 33.27 -23.12
C PHE A 54 2.22 32.19 -24.18
N GLY A 55 1.12 32.29 -24.95
CA GLY A 55 0.93 31.49 -26.15
C GLY A 55 1.58 32.16 -27.36
N THR A 56 2.18 31.38 -28.26
CA THR A 56 2.05 31.54 -29.71
C THR A 56 2.37 30.21 -30.41
N ALA A 57 1.65 29.96 -31.50
CA ALA A 57 1.56 28.72 -32.24
C ALA A 57 2.84 28.37 -33.03
N ALA A 58 3.29 27.12 -32.91
CA ALA A 58 4.04 26.39 -33.95
C ALA A 58 3.98 24.86 -33.66
N ASN A 59 3.57 24.10 -34.67
CA ASN A 59 3.69 22.64 -34.86
C ASN A 59 2.93 21.68 -33.90
N ALA A 60 1.68 21.38 -34.26
CA ALA A 60 0.81 20.43 -33.58
C ALA A 60 1.06 18.93 -33.90
N ASP A 61 1.97 18.59 -34.81
CA ASP A 61 2.25 17.18 -35.18
C ASP A 61 3.49 16.57 -34.49
N GLU A 62 4.39 17.38 -33.93
CA GLU A 62 5.59 16.89 -33.22
C GLU A 62 5.38 16.70 -31.70
N GLN A 63 4.35 17.33 -31.13
CA GLN A 63 4.04 17.24 -29.70
C GLN A 63 3.25 15.98 -29.33
N LYS A 64 2.49 15.40 -30.29
CA LYS A 64 1.65 14.21 -30.07
C LYS A 64 2.45 12.93 -29.85
N SER A 65 3.62 12.80 -30.50
CA SER A 65 4.54 11.67 -30.31
C SER A 65 5.37 11.75 -29.02
N TYR A 66 5.41 12.93 -28.36
CA TYR A 66 6.22 13.16 -27.16
C TYR A 66 5.44 12.89 -25.86
N ASP A 67 4.10 13.04 -25.85
CA ASP A 67 3.25 12.76 -24.69
C ASP A 67 2.90 11.26 -24.52
N GLU A 68 2.76 10.50 -25.60
CA GLU A 68 2.50 9.04 -25.53
C GLU A 68 3.74 8.23 -25.09
N GLY A 69 4.95 8.74 -25.36
CA GLY A 69 6.21 8.11 -24.95
C GLY A 69 6.59 8.35 -23.48
N ASN A 70 6.05 9.39 -22.84
CA ASN A 70 6.47 9.79 -21.49
C ASN A 70 5.67 9.07 -20.38
N HIS A 71 4.42 8.67 -20.64
CA HIS A 71 3.63 7.86 -19.71
C HIS A 71 4.16 6.44 -19.53
N ASN A 72 4.59 5.79 -20.62
CA ASN A 72 5.20 4.45 -20.54
C ASN A 72 6.59 4.46 -19.85
N MET A 73 7.29 5.60 -19.92
CA MET A 73 8.63 5.78 -19.32
C MET A 73 8.59 6.15 -17.83
N GLU A 74 7.54 6.82 -17.33
CA GLU A 74 7.37 7.03 -15.88
C GLU A 74 7.04 5.72 -15.16
N VAL A 75 6.22 4.85 -15.76
CA VAL A 75 5.92 3.51 -15.22
C VAL A 75 7.18 2.63 -15.15
N LEU A 76 8.05 2.70 -16.16
CA LEU A 76 9.37 2.02 -16.13
C LEU A 76 10.35 2.63 -15.11
N ARG A 77 10.38 3.96 -14.95
CA ARG A 77 11.27 4.66 -14.00
C ARG A 77 10.88 4.44 -12.54
N VAL A 78 9.60 4.26 -12.24
CA VAL A 78 9.11 3.94 -10.89
C VAL A 78 9.52 2.52 -10.47
N LYS A 79 9.50 1.54 -11.39
CA LYS A 79 10.04 0.19 -11.14
C LYS A 79 11.56 0.20 -10.88
N LEU A 80 12.32 1.05 -11.57
CA LEU A 80 13.78 1.17 -11.38
C LEU A 80 14.19 1.92 -10.09
N ARG A 81 13.39 2.87 -9.61
CA ARG A 81 13.68 3.64 -8.38
C ARG A 81 13.33 2.89 -7.08
N LYS A 82 12.34 1.99 -7.09
CA LYS A 82 11.99 1.15 -5.93
C LYS A 82 13.13 0.19 -5.51
N THR A 83 14.08 -0.12 -6.40
CA THR A 83 15.15 -1.11 -6.19
C THR A 83 16.39 -0.58 -5.46
N ILE A 84 16.60 0.74 -5.34
CA ILE A 84 17.91 1.30 -4.92
C ILE A 84 17.94 1.89 -3.48
N SER A 85 16.81 2.21 -2.84
CA SER A 85 16.82 2.95 -1.55
C SER A 85 16.65 2.14 -0.25
N LYS A 86 16.85 0.81 -0.24
CA LYS A 86 16.62 -0.04 0.96
C LYS A 86 17.86 -0.78 1.48
N MET A 87 19.07 -0.27 1.29
CA MET A 87 20.30 -1.03 1.60
C MET A 87 21.09 -0.65 2.87
N LEU A 88 20.59 0.23 3.75
CA LEU A 88 21.33 0.63 4.97
C LEU A 88 20.43 0.84 6.18
N ALA A 89 20.06 -0.24 6.89
CA ALA A 89 19.83 -0.28 8.35
C ALA A 89 19.20 -1.61 8.78
N LEU A 90 19.99 -2.68 8.95
CA LEU A 90 19.58 -3.83 9.77
C LEU A 90 20.81 -4.38 10.51
N GLY A 91 21.08 -3.79 11.67
CA GLY A 91 22.05 -4.27 12.64
C GLY A 91 21.40 -5.18 13.68
N THR A 92 21.93 -6.40 13.78
CA THR A 92 21.94 -7.32 14.92
C THR A 92 20.62 -7.95 15.41
N GLY A 93 20.51 -9.28 15.24
CA GLY A 93 19.59 -10.13 16.01
C GLY A 93 19.19 -11.46 15.36
N ALA A 94 20.11 -12.22 14.77
CA ALA A 94 19.79 -13.50 14.11
C ALA A 94 19.83 -14.70 15.08
N VAL A 95 18.71 -15.41 15.21
CA VAL A 95 18.69 -16.85 15.53
C VAL A 95 18.11 -17.57 14.31
N MET A 96 19.00 -18.00 13.40
CA MET A 96 18.65 -18.80 12.23
C MET A 96 18.60 -20.28 12.64
N VAL A 97 17.44 -20.76 13.10
CA VAL A 97 17.16 -22.20 13.19
C VAL A 97 16.31 -22.59 11.99
N GLY A 98 16.93 -23.23 11.00
CA GLY A 98 16.22 -23.76 9.83
C GLY A 98 16.98 -23.86 8.50
N ALA A 99 18.27 -23.52 8.44
CA ALA A 99 19.10 -23.87 7.29
C ALA A 99 19.82 -25.19 7.57
N THR A 100 19.19 -26.31 7.23
CA THR A 100 19.95 -27.54 7.06
C THR A 100 20.86 -27.32 5.85
N ILE A 101 22.15 -27.28 6.16
CA ILE A 101 23.27 -27.28 5.23
C ILE A 101 23.04 -28.39 4.19
N LEU A 102 22.95 -28.04 2.90
CA LEU A 102 23.14 -28.99 1.80
C LEU A 102 24.59 -29.50 1.88
N SER A 103 24.76 -30.60 2.60
CA SER A 103 25.93 -31.46 2.52
C SER A 103 26.05 -32.03 1.10
N ALA A 104 27.28 -32.08 0.60
CA ALA A 104 27.70 -32.25 -0.79
C ALA A 104 27.37 -33.61 -1.48
N THR A 105 26.15 -34.17 -1.38
CA THR A 105 25.80 -35.44 -2.07
C THR A 105 24.35 -35.59 -2.56
N ALA A 106 23.56 -34.52 -2.71
CA ALA A 106 22.27 -34.60 -3.40
C ALA A 106 22.44 -34.17 -4.87
N ALA A 107 22.15 -35.07 -5.82
CA ALA A 107 22.20 -34.77 -7.25
C ALA A 107 21.18 -33.67 -7.62
N ALA A 108 21.55 -32.76 -8.50
CA ALA A 108 20.68 -31.65 -8.93
C ALA A 108 19.34 -32.18 -9.50
N ASN A 109 18.22 -31.70 -8.97
CA ASN A 109 16.89 -32.20 -9.32
C ASN A 109 15.92 -31.07 -9.69
N LEU A 110 15.19 -31.24 -10.80
CA LEU A 110 14.24 -30.25 -11.32
C LEU A 110 13.05 -30.01 -10.37
N ASN A 111 12.75 -30.93 -9.47
CA ASN A 111 11.74 -30.72 -8.44
C ASN A 111 12.20 -29.75 -7.32
N GLU A 112 13.50 -29.40 -7.28
CA GLU A 112 14.08 -28.44 -6.34
C GLU A 112 14.26 -27.05 -6.97
N TYR A 113 13.94 -26.87 -8.25
CA TYR A 113 13.93 -25.55 -8.89
C TYR A 113 12.94 -24.61 -8.15
N PRO A 114 13.28 -23.34 -7.87
CA PRO A 114 14.46 -22.59 -8.31
C PRO A 114 15.61 -22.55 -7.29
N SER A 115 15.59 -23.39 -6.25
CA SER A 115 16.55 -23.34 -5.14
C SER A 115 18.03 -23.30 -5.55
N PRO A 116 18.49 -23.96 -6.64
CA PRO A 116 19.90 -23.85 -7.03
C PRO A 116 20.30 -22.47 -7.57
N PHE A 117 19.33 -21.68 -8.04
CA PHE A 117 19.55 -20.39 -8.69
C PHE A 117 19.13 -19.20 -7.81
N VAL A 118 18.56 -19.46 -6.62
CA VAL A 118 18.17 -18.46 -5.64
C VAL A 118 18.84 -18.77 -4.30
N LYS A 119 19.69 -17.86 -3.81
CA LYS A 119 20.40 -17.99 -2.53
C LYS A 119 20.23 -16.72 -1.70
N ASP A 120 19.84 -16.87 -0.44
CA ASP A 120 19.61 -15.75 0.50
C ASP A 120 18.64 -14.68 -0.04
N GLY A 121 17.60 -15.09 -0.76
CA GLY A 121 16.63 -14.19 -1.41
C GLY A 121 17.18 -13.40 -2.60
N LYS A 122 18.35 -13.79 -3.13
CA LYS A 122 19.00 -13.17 -4.29
C LYS A 122 19.17 -14.16 -5.43
N PHE A 123 19.04 -13.66 -6.65
CA PHE A 123 19.34 -14.44 -7.85
C PHE A 123 20.84 -14.70 -7.88
N ASN A 124 21.21 -15.97 -7.86
CA ASN A 124 22.58 -16.46 -7.82
C ASN A 124 22.86 -17.28 -9.08
N ALA A 125 22.65 -16.65 -10.24
CA ALA A 125 22.96 -17.20 -11.55
C ALA A 125 23.13 -16.08 -12.59
N ILE A 126 23.56 -16.45 -13.79
CA ILE A 126 23.44 -15.61 -14.98
C ILE A 126 22.32 -16.17 -15.87
N LEU A 127 21.53 -15.28 -16.47
CA LEU A 127 20.55 -15.65 -17.47
C LEU A 127 21.14 -15.38 -18.85
N VAL A 128 21.19 -16.39 -19.72
CA VAL A 128 21.89 -16.35 -21.00
C VAL A 128 20.94 -16.70 -22.13
N VAL A 129 20.96 -15.89 -23.17
CA VAL A 129 20.26 -16.15 -24.44
C VAL A 129 21.27 -16.21 -25.58
N GLY A 130 20.98 -16.99 -26.62
CA GLY A 130 21.91 -17.17 -27.75
C GLY A 130 22.15 -15.90 -28.56
N ASP A 131 23.35 -15.76 -29.15
CA ASP A 131 23.72 -14.59 -29.96
C ASP A 131 22.88 -14.48 -31.24
N ASN A 132 22.44 -15.63 -31.78
CA ASN A 132 21.53 -15.74 -32.93
C ASN A 132 20.14 -16.25 -32.49
N ALA A 133 19.76 -16.03 -31.24
CA ALA A 133 18.50 -16.52 -30.70
C ALA A 133 17.30 -15.88 -31.42
N ALA A 134 16.25 -16.68 -31.61
CA ALA A 134 14.99 -16.14 -32.11
C ALA A 134 14.33 -15.26 -31.03
N SER A 135 13.48 -14.31 -31.42
CA SER A 135 12.78 -13.43 -30.47
C SER A 135 12.01 -14.22 -29.39
N SER A 136 11.51 -15.42 -29.72
CA SER A 136 10.84 -16.31 -28.77
C SER A 136 11.75 -16.83 -27.64
N ASP A 137 13.04 -17.03 -27.89
CA ASP A 137 14.00 -17.48 -26.88
C ASP A 137 14.30 -16.32 -25.90
N VAL A 138 14.38 -15.09 -26.42
CA VAL A 138 14.52 -13.87 -25.61
C VAL A 138 13.30 -13.70 -24.70
N ILE A 139 12.08 -13.82 -25.26
CA ILE A 139 10.84 -13.76 -24.48
C ILE A 139 10.82 -14.88 -23.43
N GLY A 140 11.14 -16.13 -23.80
CA GLY A 140 11.21 -17.23 -22.85
C GLY A 140 12.20 -16.98 -21.70
N SER A 141 13.33 -16.32 -21.97
CA SER A 141 14.26 -15.90 -20.91
C SER A 141 13.66 -14.85 -19.99
N VAL A 142 12.88 -13.91 -20.52
CA VAL A 142 12.16 -12.89 -19.74
C VAL A 142 11.08 -13.52 -18.87
N ASP A 143 10.35 -14.53 -19.38
CA ASP A 143 9.32 -15.25 -18.62
C ASP A 143 9.95 -15.96 -17.40
N ILE A 144 11.08 -16.64 -17.60
CA ILE A 144 11.84 -17.29 -16.53
C ILE A 144 12.40 -16.25 -15.56
N ALA A 145 12.93 -15.13 -16.07
CA ALA A 145 13.46 -14.07 -15.22
C ALA A 145 12.37 -13.53 -14.30
N THR A 146 11.20 -13.23 -14.88
CA THR A 146 10.03 -12.70 -14.21
C THR A 146 9.55 -13.67 -13.13
N SER A 147 9.38 -14.97 -13.45
CA SER A 147 8.95 -15.96 -12.46
C SER A 147 9.92 -16.08 -11.28
N LEU A 148 11.23 -15.98 -11.54
CA LEU A 148 12.26 -15.99 -10.51
C LEU A 148 12.24 -14.75 -9.62
N GLN A 149 11.80 -13.58 -10.12
CA GLN A 149 11.57 -12.40 -9.26
C GLN A 149 10.53 -12.70 -8.17
N TYR A 150 9.53 -13.53 -8.49
CA TYR A 150 8.44 -13.93 -7.58
C TYR A 150 8.75 -15.18 -6.73
N ALA A 151 9.84 -15.90 -7.03
CA ALA A 151 10.20 -17.14 -6.31
C ALA A 151 10.73 -16.92 -4.87
N SER A 152 11.10 -15.69 -4.49
CA SER A 152 11.53 -15.37 -3.12
C SER A 152 10.34 -15.04 -2.21
N LYS A 153 9.62 -16.07 -1.79
CA LYS A 153 8.81 -16.00 -0.56
C LYS A 153 9.77 -16.07 0.63
N VAL A 154 10.31 -14.94 1.11
CA VAL A 154 11.08 -14.95 2.36
C VAL A 154 10.09 -15.16 3.50
N LYS A 155 10.20 -16.31 4.17
CA LYS A 155 9.51 -16.56 5.44
C LYS A 155 10.03 -15.57 6.48
N LYS A 156 9.29 -14.49 6.76
CA LYS A 156 9.60 -13.55 7.84
C LYS A 156 8.86 -13.98 9.08
N THR A 157 9.59 -14.07 10.20
CA THR A 157 8.99 -14.18 11.53
C THR A 157 9.25 -12.86 12.26
N VAL A 158 8.19 -12.19 12.68
CA VAL A 158 8.30 -10.98 13.52
C VAL A 158 7.65 -11.30 14.85
N GLN A 159 8.38 -11.00 15.92
CA GLN A 159 7.83 -10.88 17.28
C GLN A 159 7.24 -9.47 17.37
N SER A 160 5.91 -9.33 17.43
CA SER A 160 5.31 -8.02 17.69
C SER A 160 5.05 -7.85 19.18
N THR A 161 5.46 -6.72 19.72
CA THR A 161 5.17 -6.31 21.09
C THR A 161 3.94 -5.41 21.07
N GLY A 162 2.74 -6.01 21.12
CA GLY A 162 1.54 -5.33 21.64
C GLY A 162 0.56 -4.63 20.69
N GLY A 163 0.66 -4.78 19.35
CA GLY A 163 -0.38 -4.33 18.42
C GLY A 163 -1.36 -5.44 18.04
N GLY A 164 -2.66 -5.14 17.96
CA GLY A 164 -3.68 -6.04 17.43
C GLY A 164 -3.36 -6.48 15.99
N GLN A 165 -3.66 -7.73 15.67
CA GLN A 165 -3.22 -8.35 14.41
C GLN A 165 -4.38 -8.40 13.40
N VAL A 166 -4.08 -8.30 12.10
CA VAL A 166 -5.04 -8.55 11.02
C VAL A 166 -4.65 -9.83 10.30
N SER A 167 -5.55 -10.82 10.29
CA SER A 167 -5.38 -12.05 9.52
C SER A 167 -6.33 -12.04 8.33
N ILE A 168 -5.80 -12.42 7.16
CA ILE A 168 -6.55 -12.54 5.91
C ILE A 168 -6.52 -14.02 5.49
N SER A 169 -7.65 -14.55 5.05
CA SER A 169 -7.78 -15.93 4.56
C SER A 169 -8.85 -16.09 3.49
N GLY A 170 -8.95 -17.28 2.87
CA GLY A 170 -10.01 -17.63 1.93
C GLY A 170 -9.66 -17.30 0.48
N ALA A 171 -9.67 -16.01 0.14
CA ALA A 171 -9.39 -15.50 -1.20
C ALA A 171 -8.45 -14.29 -1.14
N ASP A 172 -8.13 -13.71 -2.30
CA ASP A 172 -7.31 -12.52 -2.40
C ASP A 172 -7.89 -11.36 -1.58
N ALA A 173 -7.01 -10.71 -0.82
CA ALA A 173 -7.32 -9.46 -0.17
C ALA A 173 -6.04 -8.68 0.12
N TRP A 174 -6.11 -7.38 -0.08
CA TRP A 174 -5.01 -6.44 0.13
C TRP A 174 -5.46 -5.36 1.10
N ARG A 175 -4.80 -5.30 2.25
CA ARG A 175 -4.94 -4.16 3.15
C ARG A 175 -4.28 -2.96 2.50
N VAL A 176 -4.91 -1.79 2.58
CA VAL A 176 -4.39 -0.53 2.00
C VAL A 176 -3.13 -0.08 2.73
N GLN A 177 -1.98 -0.62 2.30
CA GLN A 177 -0.64 -0.32 2.81
C GLN A 177 0.43 -0.77 1.80
N LEU A 178 1.58 -0.09 1.78
CA LEU A 178 2.75 -0.47 0.98
C LEU A 178 4.04 -0.36 1.80
N GLY A 179 4.54 -1.51 2.28
CA GLY A 179 5.75 -1.55 3.08
C GLY A 179 5.60 -0.73 4.37
N ALA A 180 6.26 0.42 4.44
CA ALA A 180 6.17 1.34 5.57
C ALA A 180 4.97 2.29 5.50
N LYS A 181 4.46 2.58 4.29
CA LYS A 181 3.34 3.49 4.06
C LYS A 181 2.01 2.84 4.44
N LYS A 182 1.22 3.48 5.29
CA LYS A 182 -0.07 2.97 5.77
C LYS A 182 -1.14 4.04 5.62
N LEU A 183 -2.40 3.62 5.48
CA LEU A 183 -3.52 4.55 5.51
C LEU A 183 -3.80 4.98 6.95
N GLU A 184 -3.70 6.27 7.24
CA GLU A 184 -3.94 6.95 8.51
C GLU A 184 -5.35 7.60 8.54
N PHE A 185 -5.76 8.08 9.71
CA PHE A 185 -6.97 8.90 9.83
C PHE A 185 -6.77 10.29 9.23
N SER A 186 -7.80 10.78 8.54
CA SER A 186 -7.83 12.16 8.08
C SER A 186 -8.30 13.12 9.17
N GLU A 187 -7.64 14.28 9.24
CA GLU A 187 -8.00 15.38 10.14
C GLU A 187 -8.40 16.63 9.35
N THR A 188 -9.40 17.35 9.85
CA THR A 188 -9.90 18.58 9.23
C THR A 188 -9.81 19.74 10.23
N ARG A 189 -9.37 20.91 9.74
CA ARG A 189 -9.48 22.19 10.44
C ARG A 189 -10.81 22.88 10.10
N ASP A 190 -11.35 23.67 11.00
CA ASP A 190 -12.63 24.36 10.76
C ASP A 190 -12.54 25.38 9.60
N ALA A 191 -13.71 25.63 8.97
CA ALA A 191 -13.84 26.38 7.73
C ALA A 191 -13.20 27.78 7.82
N GLY A 192 -12.10 27.98 7.09
CA GLY A 192 -11.30 29.21 7.09
C GLY A 192 -9.78 28.95 7.08
N ALA A 193 -9.36 27.77 7.53
CA ALA A 193 -7.96 27.31 7.43
C ALA A 193 -7.78 26.45 6.16
N ALA A 194 -6.93 26.89 5.23
CA ALA A 194 -6.70 26.24 3.93
C ALA A 194 -5.95 24.88 4.00
N SER A 195 -5.68 24.34 5.19
CA SER A 195 -4.92 23.11 5.38
C SER A 195 -5.80 22.01 5.99
N VAL A 196 -6.41 21.20 5.14
CA VAL A 196 -6.96 19.90 5.53
C VAL A 196 -5.80 18.90 5.52
N GLN A 197 -5.57 18.18 6.62
CA GLN A 197 -4.65 17.03 6.64
C GLN A 197 -5.44 15.78 6.27
N GLN A 198 -5.84 15.71 5.00
CA GLN A 198 -6.54 14.55 4.47
C GLN A 198 -5.53 13.53 3.97
N GLU A 199 -5.66 12.30 4.45
CA GLU A 199 -5.10 11.15 3.77
C GLU A 199 -6.14 10.40 2.98
N ASN A 200 -5.67 9.88 1.87
CA ASN A 200 -6.45 9.12 0.95
C ASN A 200 -5.71 7.86 0.55
N ILE A 201 -6.44 6.84 0.09
CA ILE A 201 -5.85 5.66 -0.55
C ILE A 201 -4.76 6.00 -1.58
N ARG A 202 -4.90 7.12 -2.30
CA ARG A 202 -3.90 7.64 -3.26
C ARG A 202 -2.55 8.00 -2.68
N ASN A 203 -2.51 8.42 -1.41
CA ASN A 203 -1.27 8.73 -0.71
C ASN A 203 -0.44 7.47 -0.43
N VAL A 204 -1.13 6.33 -0.29
CA VAL A 204 -0.54 5.00 -0.19
C VAL A 204 -0.11 4.51 -1.58
N THR A 205 -1.06 4.37 -2.51
CA THR A 205 -0.79 3.96 -3.90
C THR A 205 -1.86 4.48 -4.87
N THR A 206 -1.47 4.70 -6.12
CA THR A 206 -2.41 5.10 -7.19
C THR A 206 -3.01 3.91 -7.94
N PHE A 207 -2.48 2.70 -7.74
CA PHE A 207 -3.03 1.46 -8.29
C PHE A 207 -2.54 0.23 -7.54
N ILE A 208 -3.21 -0.90 -7.80
CA ILE A 208 -2.78 -2.26 -7.42
C ILE A 208 -2.89 -3.21 -8.62
N SER A 209 -2.08 -4.25 -8.63
CA SER A 209 -2.05 -5.28 -9.68
C SER A 209 -2.10 -6.70 -9.10
N ASP A 210 -1.71 -7.69 -9.91
CA ASP A 210 -1.36 -9.05 -9.49
C ASP A 210 -0.31 -9.12 -8.36
N GLU A 211 0.48 -8.06 -8.11
CA GLU A 211 1.40 -7.99 -6.98
C GLU A 211 0.66 -8.00 -5.64
N GLU A 212 -0.49 -7.32 -5.55
CA GLU A 212 -1.32 -7.25 -4.36
C GLU A 212 -2.47 -8.27 -4.35
N LEU A 213 -3.06 -8.56 -5.52
CA LEU A 213 -4.21 -9.44 -5.69
C LEU A 213 -3.94 -10.48 -6.81
N PRO A 214 -3.10 -11.51 -6.54
CA PRO A 214 -2.50 -12.37 -7.57
C PRO A 214 -3.47 -13.30 -8.31
N SER A 215 -4.62 -13.64 -7.71
CA SER A 215 -5.65 -14.46 -8.32
C SER A 215 -6.70 -13.60 -9.04
N LEU A 216 -7.05 -12.45 -8.45
CA LEU A 216 -8.08 -11.55 -8.97
C LEU A 216 -7.56 -10.73 -10.17
N LEU A 217 -6.35 -10.18 -10.07
CA LEU A 217 -5.76 -9.28 -11.06
C LEU A 217 -4.65 -9.97 -11.87
N ALA A 218 -4.65 -11.30 -11.92
CA ALA A 218 -3.66 -12.08 -12.68
C ALA A 218 -3.51 -11.60 -14.12
N ASP A 219 -2.28 -11.43 -14.59
CA ASP A 219 -1.97 -11.23 -16.00
C ASP A 219 -2.49 -12.40 -16.85
N GLY A 220 -2.78 -12.15 -18.13
CA GLY A 220 -3.37 -13.16 -19.00
C GLY A 220 -2.98 -13.01 -20.46
N ILE A 221 -3.42 -13.98 -21.28
CA ILE A 221 -3.19 -14.02 -22.72
C ILE A 221 -4.53 -14.16 -23.41
N PHE A 222 -4.81 -13.26 -24.34
CA PHE A 222 -5.96 -13.35 -25.23
C PHE A 222 -5.52 -13.95 -26.56
N SER A 223 -6.02 -15.14 -26.89
CA SER A 223 -5.65 -15.86 -28.11
C SER A 223 -6.78 -15.83 -29.14
N ASN A 224 -6.45 -15.43 -30.37
CA ASN A 224 -7.34 -15.56 -31.52
C ASN A 224 -6.59 -15.96 -32.79
N THR A 225 -7.26 -15.95 -33.94
CA THR A 225 -6.63 -16.35 -35.22
C THR A 225 -5.65 -15.32 -35.77
N GLN A 226 -5.60 -14.11 -35.21
CA GLN A 226 -4.64 -13.06 -35.57
C GLN A 226 -3.37 -13.13 -34.71
N GLY A 227 -3.40 -13.81 -33.56
CA GLY A 227 -2.25 -13.98 -32.68
C GLY A 227 -2.62 -14.21 -31.22
N ASP A 228 -1.58 -14.23 -30.38
CA ASP A 228 -1.65 -14.24 -28.93
C ASP A 228 -1.26 -12.86 -28.41
N TYR A 229 -2.08 -12.28 -27.52
CA TYR A 229 -1.92 -10.93 -27.01
C TYR A 229 -1.89 -10.94 -25.48
N ASP A 230 -0.73 -10.63 -24.90
CA ASP A 230 -0.55 -10.56 -23.45
C ASP A 230 -1.21 -9.29 -22.90
N TYR A 231 -1.92 -9.42 -21.78
CA TYR A 231 -2.58 -8.30 -21.09
C TYR A 231 -2.34 -8.33 -19.59
N ARG A 232 -2.43 -7.14 -18.99
CA ARG A 232 -2.32 -6.92 -17.53
C ARG A 232 -3.60 -6.36 -16.97
N GLN A 233 -3.82 -6.58 -15.67
CA GLN A 233 -4.99 -6.08 -14.97
C GLN A 233 -4.61 -5.21 -13.78
N TYR A 234 -5.36 -4.13 -13.58
CA TYR A 234 -5.15 -3.18 -12.51
C TYR A 234 -6.47 -2.72 -11.90
N ILE A 235 -6.41 -2.36 -10.61
CA ILE A 235 -7.38 -1.46 -10.01
C ILE A 235 -6.65 -0.16 -9.69
N TYR A 236 -7.01 0.89 -10.40
CA TYR A 236 -6.51 2.23 -10.20
C TYR A 236 -7.35 2.97 -9.16
N PHE A 237 -6.65 3.64 -8.26
CA PHE A 237 -7.17 4.65 -7.38
C PHE A 237 -6.78 6.05 -7.86
N ASP A 238 -6.49 6.26 -9.14
CA ASP A 238 -6.18 7.60 -9.64
C ASP A 238 -7.39 8.31 -10.25
N GLY A 239 -7.21 9.63 -10.36
CA GLY A 239 -8.07 10.45 -11.20
C GLY A 239 -7.77 10.15 -12.65
N ASN A 240 -8.74 10.42 -13.50
CA ASN A 240 -8.74 10.03 -14.88
C ASN A 240 -7.74 10.87 -15.74
N PRO A 241 -6.67 10.29 -16.29
CA PRO A 241 -5.88 10.96 -17.32
C PRO A 241 -6.57 10.80 -18.69
N PRO A 242 -6.74 11.87 -19.52
CA PRO A 242 -6.13 13.20 -19.44
C PRO A 242 -7.05 14.31 -18.90
N LYS A 243 -8.27 13.98 -18.41
CA LYS A 243 -9.30 14.99 -18.10
C LYS A 243 -9.12 15.72 -16.77
N GLY A 244 -8.16 15.31 -15.93
CA GLY A 244 -7.94 15.95 -14.63
C GLY A 244 -9.11 15.74 -13.67
N ASP A 245 -9.89 14.67 -13.84
CA ASP A 245 -10.94 14.31 -12.88
C ASP A 245 -10.27 14.09 -11.51
N PRO A 246 -10.85 14.61 -10.41
CA PRO A 246 -10.36 14.28 -9.08
C PRO A 246 -10.39 12.76 -8.92
N GLY A 247 -9.25 12.17 -8.53
CA GLY A 247 -9.22 10.73 -8.23
C GLY A 247 -10.02 10.41 -6.97
N PRO A 248 -10.07 9.14 -6.55
CA PRO A 248 -10.79 8.76 -5.36
C PRO A 248 -10.45 9.62 -4.19
N MET A 249 -11.52 10.09 -3.56
CA MET A 249 -11.54 10.80 -2.30
C MET A 249 -11.85 9.83 -1.15
N LEU A 250 -11.44 8.56 -1.27
CA LEU A 250 -11.54 7.57 -0.20
C LEU A 250 -10.56 7.91 0.92
N SER A 251 -11.12 8.35 2.03
CA SER A 251 -10.42 8.71 3.26
C SER A 251 -11.07 8.01 4.45
N VAL A 252 -10.38 7.95 5.59
CA VAL A 252 -11.01 7.54 6.86
C VAL A 252 -11.21 8.76 7.72
N VAL A 253 -12.46 9.01 8.13
CA VAL A 253 -12.86 10.21 8.86
C VAL A 253 -13.71 9.84 10.06
N TYR A 254 -13.71 10.71 11.06
CA TYR A 254 -14.77 10.73 12.08
C TYR A 254 -15.84 11.73 11.64
N ALA A 255 -17.05 11.25 11.41
CA ALA A 255 -18.16 12.05 10.89
C ALA A 255 -19.48 11.56 11.47
N GLU A 256 -20.53 12.39 11.34
CA GLU A 256 -21.90 11.94 11.50
C GLU A 256 -22.47 11.59 10.13
N ASP A 257 -22.87 10.34 9.97
CA ASP A 257 -23.60 9.88 8.78
C ASP A 257 -24.99 10.54 8.78
N PRO A 258 -25.33 11.33 7.75
CA PRO A 258 -26.59 12.08 7.70
C PRO A 258 -27.82 11.17 7.58
N ASP A 259 -27.67 9.96 7.03
CA ASP A 259 -28.78 9.02 6.82
C ASP A 259 -29.11 8.23 8.09
N THR A 260 -28.08 7.94 8.90
CA THR A 260 -28.25 7.18 10.15
C THR A 260 -28.19 8.03 11.43
N SER A 261 -27.82 9.31 11.31
CA SER A 261 -27.58 10.24 12.45
C SER A 261 -26.62 9.65 13.49
N LYS A 262 -25.62 8.91 13.01
CA LYS A 262 -24.64 8.22 13.86
C LYS A 262 -23.27 8.86 13.66
N ALA A 263 -22.71 9.40 14.75
CA ALA A 263 -21.32 9.81 14.78
C ALA A 263 -20.42 8.59 15.05
N ALA A 264 -19.52 8.31 14.11
CA ALA A 264 -18.57 7.20 14.19
C ALA A 264 -17.38 7.43 13.24
N ASP A 265 -16.45 6.48 13.23
CA ASP A 265 -15.43 6.35 12.21
C ASP A 265 -15.99 5.65 10.95
N TYR A 266 -15.67 6.21 9.79
CA TYR A 266 -16.12 5.72 8.49
C TYR A 266 -14.97 5.75 7.49
N VAL A 267 -14.93 4.76 6.60
CA VAL A 267 -14.37 5.02 5.27
C VAL A 267 -15.38 5.89 4.54
N TYR A 268 -14.97 7.11 4.21
CA TYR A 268 -15.77 8.11 3.54
C TYR A 268 -15.31 8.29 2.10
N ILE A 269 -16.27 8.33 1.19
CA ILE A 269 -16.06 8.65 -0.21
C ILE A 269 -16.96 9.83 -0.55
N ASP A 270 -16.34 10.94 -0.97
CA ASP A 270 -17.07 12.14 -1.41
C ASP A 270 -17.84 11.86 -2.72
N GLY A 271 -19.16 12.05 -2.67
CA GLY A 271 -20.10 11.87 -3.76
C GLY A 271 -20.21 13.03 -4.73
N SER A 272 -19.44 14.09 -4.53
CA SER A 272 -19.40 15.25 -5.43
C SER A 272 -19.17 14.80 -6.87
N SER A 273 -19.98 15.36 -7.79
CA SER A 273 -20.08 14.89 -9.18
C SER A 273 -18.71 14.79 -9.87
N GLY A 274 -18.31 13.57 -10.21
CA GLY A 274 -17.06 13.28 -10.93
C GLY A 274 -16.02 12.50 -10.14
N ASN A 275 -16.17 12.35 -8.83
CA ASN A 275 -15.25 11.57 -8.01
C ASN A 275 -15.32 10.08 -8.34
N VAL A 276 -14.17 9.51 -8.71
CA VAL A 276 -14.01 8.09 -9.06
C VAL A 276 -13.73 7.30 -7.80
N ILE A 277 -14.46 6.23 -7.49
CA ILE A 277 -14.16 5.31 -6.39
C ILE A 277 -12.91 4.50 -6.71
N ALA A 278 -12.93 3.85 -7.87
CA ALA A 278 -11.80 3.14 -8.45
C ALA A 278 -12.07 2.91 -9.93
N ARG A 279 -11.01 2.60 -10.66
CA ARG A 279 -11.05 2.24 -12.08
C ARG A 279 -10.41 0.87 -12.27
N TYR A 280 -11.20 -0.11 -12.69
CA TYR A 280 -10.64 -1.36 -13.19
C TYR A 280 -10.11 -1.14 -14.62
N ALA A 281 -8.95 -1.72 -14.93
CA ALA A 281 -8.38 -1.68 -16.26
C ALA A 281 -7.79 -3.05 -16.65
N LEU A 282 -8.06 -3.46 -17.88
CA LEU A 282 -7.34 -4.51 -18.60
C LEU A 282 -6.58 -3.84 -19.75
N GLU A 283 -5.27 -3.99 -19.77
CA GLU A 283 -4.38 -3.30 -20.71
C GLU A 283 -3.55 -4.32 -21.50
N PHE A 284 -3.67 -4.30 -22.82
CA PHE A 284 -2.86 -5.14 -23.70
C PHE A 284 -1.46 -4.56 -23.87
N THR A 285 -0.44 -5.41 -23.78
CA THR A 285 0.96 -5.04 -24.06
C THR A 285 1.20 -4.78 -25.55
N GLU A 286 0.55 -5.58 -26.40
CA GLU A 286 0.34 -5.32 -27.82
C GLU A 286 -1.17 -5.41 -28.10
N SER A 287 -1.74 -4.41 -28.78
CA SER A 287 -3.17 -4.35 -29.05
C SER A 287 -3.68 -5.59 -29.78
N ALA A 288 -4.73 -6.22 -29.24
CA ALA A 288 -5.39 -7.38 -29.84
C ALA A 288 -6.06 -7.01 -31.16
N LYS A 289 -5.93 -7.85 -32.20
CA LYS A 289 -6.39 -7.53 -33.56
C LYS A 289 -7.64 -8.32 -33.95
N SER A 290 -8.50 -7.69 -34.74
CA SER A 290 -9.68 -8.30 -35.34
C SER A 290 -9.96 -7.73 -36.73
N ASP A 291 -10.43 -8.57 -37.63
CA ASP A 291 -11.00 -8.16 -38.91
C ASP A 291 -12.39 -7.58 -38.71
N ILE A 292 -12.73 -6.59 -39.52
CA ILE A 292 -14.07 -6.00 -39.58
C ILE A 292 -14.84 -6.68 -40.70
N THR A 293 -15.88 -7.42 -40.33
CA THR A 293 -16.66 -8.25 -41.26
C THR A 293 -18.14 -7.90 -41.28
N ASP A 294 -18.83 -8.35 -42.33
CA ASP A 294 -20.28 -8.48 -42.32
C ASP A 294 -20.74 -9.67 -41.44
N SER A 295 -22.06 -9.90 -41.39
CA SER A 295 -22.65 -11.01 -40.62
C SER A 295 -22.36 -12.40 -41.19
N ALA A 296 -21.77 -12.49 -42.39
CA ALA A 296 -21.34 -13.75 -43.01
C ALA A 296 -19.83 -14.01 -42.80
N GLY A 297 -19.12 -13.12 -42.11
CA GLY A 297 -17.69 -13.24 -41.84
C GLY A 297 -16.80 -12.77 -43.00
N ALA A 298 -17.36 -12.11 -44.03
CA ALA A 298 -16.57 -11.53 -45.10
C ALA A 298 -16.08 -10.12 -44.71
N ILE A 299 -14.80 -9.83 -44.94
CA ILE A 299 -14.21 -8.50 -44.68
C ILE A 299 -14.98 -7.43 -45.45
N ALA A 300 -15.49 -6.42 -44.75
CA ALA A 300 -16.35 -5.39 -45.34
C ALA A 300 -16.13 -4.03 -44.67
N THR A 301 -15.99 -2.98 -45.47
CA THR A 301 -15.80 -1.60 -44.99
C THR A 301 -16.99 -1.03 -44.22
N ALA A 302 -18.20 -1.55 -44.46
CA ALA A 302 -19.39 -1.21 -43.68
C ALA A 302 -19.75 -2.32 -42.68
N GLY A 303 -18.82 -3.27 -42.47
CA GLY A 303 -18.96 -4.37 -41.53
C GLY A 303 -19.12 -3.86 -40.10
N THR A 304 -19.78 -4.66 -39.28
CA THR A 304 -20.08 -4.32 -37.88
C THR A 304 -19.58 -5.39 -36.92
N TYR A 305 -18.97 -6.46 -37.43
CA TYR A 305 -18.54 -7.62 -36.66
C TYR A 305 -17.03 -7.55 -36.44
N LEU A 306 -16.60 -7.63 -35.18
CA LEU A 306 -15.20 -7.78 -34.81
C LEU A 306 -14.90 -9.28 -34.71
N TRP A 307 -14.80 -9.92 -35.87
CA TRP A 307 -14.93 -11.37 -36.04
C TRP A 307 -13.96 -12.22 -35.22
N ASN A 308 -12.70 -11.79 -35.08
CA ASN A 308 -11.70 -12.56 -34.35
C ASN A 308 -11.82 -12.45 -32.82
N PHE A 309 -12.70 -11.56 -32.32
CA PHE A 309 -12.98 -11.45 -30.89
C PHE A 309 -14.18 -12.31 -30.46
N GLU A 310 -15.16 -12.52 -31.34
CA GLU A 310 -16.35 -13.30 -31.01
C GLU A 310 -16.05 -14.78 -30.77
N GLY A 311 -16.73 -15.35 -29.78
CA GLY A 311 -16.56 -16.72 -29.33
C GLY A 311 -15.25 -16.98 -28.57
N LYS A 312 -14.38 -15.98 -28.41
CA LYS A 312 -13.10 -16.11 -27.66
C LYS A 312 -13.30 -15.89 -26.18
N ASN A 313 -12.39 -16.45 -25.39
CA ASN A 313 -12.39 -16.30 -23.94
C ASN A 313 -11.39 -15.24 -23.52
N ILE A 314 -11.74 -14.49 -22.48
CA ILE A 314 -10.87 -13.53 -21.79
C ILE A 314 -11.09 -13.66 -20.29
N LYS A 315 -10.03 -13.61 -19.49
CA LYS A 315 -10.13 -13.63 -18.03
C LYS A 315 -10.08 -12.20 -17.50
N MET A 316 -11.12 -11.78 -16.77
CA MET A 316 -11.24 -10.45 -16.17
C MET A 316 -11.64 -10.59 -14.70
N LEU A 317 -10.93 -9.92 -13.80
CA LEU A 317 -11.19 -9.94 -12.35
C LEU A 317 -11.35 -11.38 -11.79
N GLY A 318 -10.40 -12.26 -12.14
CA GLY A 318 -10.38 -13.67 -11.73
C GLY A 318 -11.43 -14.57 -12.41
N LYS A 319 -12.36 -14.01 -13.20
CA LYS A 319 -13.45 -14.75 -13.86
C LYS A 319 -13.16 -14.99 -15.34
N ASP A 320 -13.54 -16.17 -15.84
CA ASP A 320 -13.49 -16.51 -17.27
C ASP A 320 -14.76 -16.04 -17.98
N TRP A 321 -14.57 -15.25 -19.03
CA TRP A 321 -15.66 -14.70 -19.83
C TRP A 321 -15.53 -15.17 -21.29
N SER A 322 -16.65 -15.57 -21.89
CA SER A 322 -16.76 -15.72 -23.34
C SER A 322 -17.28 -14.41 -23.93
N ILE A 323 -16.56 -13.86 -24.91
CA ILE A 323 -17.04 -12.72 -25.70
C ILE A 323 -18.08 -13.25 -26.69
N VAL A 324 -19.37 -13.15 -26.35
CA VAL A 324 -20.48 -13.66 -27.17
C VAL A 324 -20.96 -12.65 -28.19
N LYS A 325 -20.68 -11.35 -27.97
CA LYS A 325 -20.82 -10.32 -29.00
C LYS A 325 -19.61 -9.41 -29.02
N ALA A 326 -19.11 -9.11 -30.21
CA ALA A 326 -18.12 -8.08 -30.45
C ALA A 326 -18.48 -7.26 -31.69
N ARG A 327 -18.95 -6.04 -31.48
CA ARG A 327 -19.50 -5.19 -32.55
C ARG A 327 -18.85 -3.81 -32.61
N THR A 328 -18.91 -3.21 -33.79
CA THR A 328 -18.62 -1.80 -34.07
C THR A 328 -19.76 -1.17 -34.87
N ASP A 329 -19.82 0.16 -34.93
CA ASP A 329 -20.73 0.90 -35.81
C ASP A 329 -20.42 0.68 -37.29
N SER A 330 -21.46 0.82 -38.13
CA SER A 330 -21.35 0.75 -39.59
C SER A 330 -20.90 2.12 -40.14
N ALA A 331 -19.63 2.45 -39.90
CA ALA A 331 -18.99 3.67 -40.34
C ALA A 331 -17.58 3.38 -40.84
N THR A 332 -17.05 4.19 -41.76
CA THR A 332 -15.69 4.01 -42.28
C THR A 332 -14.58 4.14 -41.24
N THR A 333 -14.90 4.72 -40.08
CA THR A 333 -13.96 4.98 -38.98
C THR A 333 -14.18 4.10 -37.75
N HIS A 334 -15.26 3.30 -37.74
CA HIS A 334 -15.55 2.29 -36.71
C HIS A 334 -15.28 2.77 -35.26
N ASN A 335 -16.01 3.80 -34.83
CA ASN A 335 -15.75 4.53 -33.58
C ASN A 335 -16.60 4.05 -32.39
N GLU A 336 -17.42 3.00 -32.56
CA GLU A 336 -18.17 2.38 -31.48
C GLU A 336 -17.61 0.98 -31.17
N THR A 337 -17.66 0.59 -29.90
CA THR A 337 -17.54 -0.82 -29.50
C THR A 337 -18.70 -1.23 -28.63
N ASP A 338 -19.24 -2.42 -28.90
CA ASP A 338 -20.27 -3.06 -28.09
C ASP A 338 -19.90 -4.53 -27.88
N PHE A 339 -19.37 -4.82 -26.70
CA PHE A 339 -18.97 -6.15 -26.26
C PHE A 339 -20.02 -6.72 -25.31
N THR A 340 -20.51 -7.93 -25.59
CA THR A 340 -21.25 -8.72 -24.60
C THR A 340 -20.36 -9.89 -24.18
N LEU A 341 -20.04 -9.93 -22.89
CA LEU A 341 -19.34 -11.02 -22.23
C LEU A 341 -20.35 -11.88 -21.47
N MET A 342 -20.18 -13.20 -21.53
CA MET A 342 -21.02 -14.15 -20.83
C MET A 342 -20.18 -15.25 -20.16
N GLY A 343 -20.49 -15.52 -18.91
CA GLY A 343 -20.01 -16.66 -18.14
C GLY A 343 -21.19 -17.36 -17.45
N GLY A 344 -20.90 -18.29 -16.56
CA GLY A 344 -21.93 -18.92 -15.73
C GLY A 344 -21.49 -20.21 -15.09
N ALA A 345 -22.28 -20.70 -14.14
CA ALA A 345 -22.00 -21.93 -13.40
C ALA A 345 -22.01 -23.18 -14.29
N VAL A 346 -22.92 -23.22 -15.26
CA VAL A 346 -23.06 -24.32 -16.22
C VAL A 346 -23.02 -23.75 -17.63
N LYS A 347 -22.26 -24.41 -18.51
CA LYS A 347 -22.24 -24.19 -19.95
C LYS A 347 -22.57 -25.50 -20.65
N ASP A 348 -23.60 -25.54 -21.48
CA ASP A 348 -23.93 -26.75 -22.24
C ASP A 348 -24.57 -26.42 -23.59
N VAL A 349 -24.63 -27.42 -24.46
CA VAL A 349 -25.30 -27.40 -25.76
C VAL A 349 -26.41 -28.43 -25.75
N LEU A 350 -27.65 -27.99 -26.00
CA LEU A 350 -28.78 -28.91 -26.18
C LEU A 350 -29.24 -28.88 -27.64
N SER A 351 -29.76 -30.01 -28.12
CA SER A 351 -30.51 -30.05 -29.39
C SER A 351 -31.98 -29.77 -29.11
N GLU A 352 -32.70 -29.27 -30.12
CA GLU A 352 -34.14 -29.01 -29.99
C GLU A 352 -34.87 -30.27 -29.52
N SER A 353 -35.76 -30.12 -28.53
CA SER A 353 -36.47 -31.17 -27.78
C SER A 353 -35.63 -31.99 -26.78
N ASP A 354 -34.33 -31.76 -26.65
CA ASP A 354 -33.53 -32.41 -25.61
C ASP A 354 -33.84 -31.80 -24.23
N THR A 355 -33.96 -32.66 -23.22
CA THR A 355 -34.10 -32.30 -21.81
C THR A 355 -32.92 -32.84 -21.02
N LYS A 356 -32.34 -32.01 -20.14
CA LYS A 356 -31.26 -32.40 -19.24
C LYS A 356 -31.37 -31.67 -17.91
N THR A 357 -31.03 -32.37 -16.83
CA THR A 357 -31.01 -31.81 -15.48
C THR A 357 -29.61 -31.36 -15.10
N TYR A 358 -29.50 -30.17 -14.52
CA TYR A 358 -28.26 -29.57 -14.03
C TYR A 358 -28.41 -29.21 -12.56
N THR A 359 -27.33 -29.32 -11.79
CA THR A 359 -27.35 -28.98 -10.37
C THR A 359 -26.46 -27.76 -10.12
N ILE A 360 -27.05 -26.69 -9.58
CA ILE A 360 -26.32 -25.47 -9.17
C ILE A 360 -26.62 -25.23 -7.69
N GLY A 361 -25.58 -25.12 -6.86
CA GLY A 361 -25.74 -24.85 -5.43
C GLY A 361 -26.59 -25.88 -4.67
N GLY A 362 -26.61 -27.13 -5.14
CA GLY A 362 -27.44 -28.20 -4.55
C GLY A 362 -28.92 -28.18 -4.96
N LYS A 363 -29.32 -27.28 -5.88
CA LYS A 363 -30.66 -27.23 -6.47
C LYS A 363 -30.62 -27.77 -7.91
N ASP A 364 -31.60 -28.60 -8.26
CA ASP A 364 -31.74 -29.16 -9.59
C ASP A 364 -32.57 -28.26 -10.52
N TYR A 365 -32.13 -28.19 -11.76
CA TYR A 365 -32.70 -27.44 -12.86
C TYR A 365 -32.88 -28.36 -14.05
N GLU A 366 -34.11 -28.78 -14.29
CA GLU A 366 -34.49 -29.48 -15.52
C GLU A 366 -34.63 -28.45 -16.64
N VAL A 367 -33.76 -28.51 -17.64
CA VAL A 367 -33.73 -27.59 -18.78
C VAL A 367 -34.09 -28.37 -20.04
N THR A 368 -35.09 -27.88 -20.77
CA THR A 368 -35.50 -28.38 -22.08
C THR A 368 -35.30 -27.28 -23.12
N LEU A 369 -34.72 -27.62 -24.28
CA LEU A 369 -34.64 -26.68 -25.41
C LEU A 369 -35.89 -26.83 -26.29
N ASP A 370 -36.88 -25.97 -26.09
CA ASP A 370 -38.21 -26.12 -26.72
C ASP A 370 -38.22 -25.72 -28.20
N PHE A 371 -37.42 -24.73 -28.57
CA PHE A 371 -37.43 -24.15 -29.91
C PHE A 371 -36.06 -23.61 -30.31
N VAL A 372 -35.68 -23.84 -31.56
CA VAL A 372 -34.52 -23.23 -32.22
C VAL A 372 -34.93 -22.64 -33.57
N GLY A 373 -34.91 -21.31 -33.67
CA GLY A 373 -35.05 -20.56 -34.91
C GLY A 373 -33.70 -20.23 -35.55
N SER A 374 -33.72 -19.37 -36.56
CA SER A 374 -32.48 -18.91 -37.22
C SER A 374 -31.64 -17.96 -36.37
N THR A 375 -32.26 -17.23 -35.43
CA THR A 375 -31.62 -16.19 -34.61
C THR A 375 -32.09 -16.16 -33.15
N SER A 376 -33.00 -17.06 -32.77
CA SER A 376 -33.52 -17.10 -31.40
C SER A 376 -33.87 -18.52 -30.96
N ALA A 377 -33.84 -18.75 -29.65
CA ALA A 377 -34.18 -20.02 -29.01
C ALA A 377 -35.12 -19.80 -27.82
N LYS A 378 -35.86 -20.83 -27.44
CA LYS A 378 -36.65 -20.87 -26.20
C LYS A 378 -36.31 -22.10 -25.37
N LEU A 379 -36.17 -21.91 -24.07
CA LEU A 379 -35.88 -22.97 -23.13
C LEU A 379 -36.97 -23.03 -22.07
N THR A 380 -37.27 -24.22 -21.55
CA THR A 380 -38.08 -24.43 -20.35
C THR A 380 -37.17 -24.87 -19.22
N ILE A 381 -37.13 -24.11 -18.13
CA ILE A 381 -36.33 -24.41 -16.93
C ILE A 381 -37.27 -24.63 -15.75
N ASN A 382 -37.32 -25.84 -15.20
CA ASN A 382 -38.21 -26.20 -14.09
C ASN A 382 -39.69 -25.79 -14.33
N GLY A 383 -40.15 -25.93 -15.58
CA GLY A 383 -41.51 -25.55 -16.00
C GLY A 383 -41.72 -24.06 -16.31
N GLU A 384 -40.70 -23.22 -16.19
CA GLU A 384 -40.73 -21.82 -16.63
C GLU A 384 -40.16 -21.69 -18.05
N VAL A 385 -40.98 -21.27 -19.01
CA VAL A 385 -40.58 -21.04 -20.40
C VAL A 385 -39.94 -19.65 -20.53
N THR A 386 -38.80 -19.56 -21.19
CA THR A 386 -38.16 -18.29 -21.54
C THR A 386 -38.93 -17.55 -22.64
N ASP A 387 -38.68 -16.24 -22.75
CA ASP A 387 -38.94 -15.50 -23.97
C ASP A 387 -38.08 -16.03 -25.13
N SER A 388 -38.31 -15.50 -26.34
CA SER A 388 -37.45 -15.81 -27.49
C SER A 388 -36.10 -15.12 -27.31
N LEU A 389 -35.09 -15.87 -26.87
CA LEU A 389 -33.76 -15.35 -26.57
C LEU A 389 -32.88 -15.43 -27.81
N SER A 390 -32.34 -14.29 -28.24
CA SER A 390 -31.28 -14.25 -29.25
C SER A 390 -29.91 -14.47 -28.62
N GLU A 391 -28.90 -14.75 -29.43
CA GLU A 391 -27.49 -14.81 -28.99
C GLU A 391 -27.14 -13.59 -28.12
N GLY A 392 -26.41 -13.80 -27.02
CA GLY A 392 -26.03 -12.77 -26.05
C GLY A 392 -27.18 -12.23 -25.18
N SER A 393 -28.42 -12.70 -25.38
CA SER A 393 -29.54 -12.35 -24.51
C SER A 393 -29.58 -13.22 -23.27
N THR A 394 -30.09 -12.64 -22.19
CA THR A 394 -30.29 -13.31 -20.90
C THR A 394 -31.69 -13.08 -20.39
N GLN A 395 -32.17 -14.00 -19.56
CA GLN A 395 -33.42 -13.85 -18.82
C GLN A 395 -33.22 -14.29 -17.38
N THR A 396 -33.76 -13.50 -16.45
CA THR A 396 -33.85 -13.85 -15.03
C THR A 396 -35.10 -14.69 -14.83
N LEU A 397 -34.94 -15.91 -14.30
CA LEU A 397 -36.04 -16.78 -13.90
C LEU A 397 -36.70 -16.29 -12.61
N LYS A 398 -37.89 -16.80 -12.26
CA LYS A 398 -38.60 -16.40 -11.02
C LYS A 398 -37.82 -16.66 -9.74
N ASP A 399 -36.89 -17.62 -9.76
CA ASP A 399 -36.04 -17.93 -8.62
C ASP A 399 -34.76 -17.09 -8.55
N GLY A 400 -34.58 -16.14 -9.46
CA GLY A 400 -33.42 -15.25 -9.56
C GLY A 400 -32.25 -15.81 -10.39
N THR A 401 -32.30 -17.08 -10.81
CA THR A 401 -31.26 -17.68 -11.65
C THR A 401 -31.29 -17.06 -13.04
N LEU A 402 -30.14 -16.67 -13.57
CA LEU A 402 -30.03 -16.18 -14.94
C LEU A 402 -29.82 -17.34 -15.92
N ILE A 403 -30.52 -17.32 -17.05
CA ILE A 403 -30.21 -18.14 -18.24
C ILE A 403 -29.70 -17.20 -19.33
N GLY A 404 -28.65 -17.60 -20.06
CA GLY A 404 -28.08 -16.82 -21.16
C GLY A 404 -27.81 -17.66 -22.39
N VAL A 405 -28.12 -17.14 -23.58
CA VAL A 405 -27.79 -17.82 -24.84
C VAL A 405 -26.42 -17.39 -25.32
N ARG A 406 -25.52 -18.36 -25.49
CA ARG A 406 -24.16 -18.15 -26.00
C ARG A 406 -24.11 -18.20 -27.52
N ASP A 407 -24.73 -19.21 -28.13
CA ASP A 407 -24.70 -19.44 -29.58
C ASP A 407 -25.97 -20.20 -30.02
N ILE A 408 -26.40 -19.99 -31.26
CA ILE A 408 -27.57 -20.63 -31.88
C ILE A 408 -27.15 -21.22 -33.22
N ILE A 409 -27.19 -22.55 -33.31
CA ILE A 409 -26.82 -23.29 -34.51
C ILE A 409 -28.09 -23.85 -35.12
N SER A 410 -28.50 -23.29 -36.26
CA SER A 410 -29.71 -23.69 -36.97
C SER A 410 -29.47 -23.89 -38.46
N GLN A 411 -30.01 -24.98 -39.00
CA GLN A 411 -29.98 -25.30 -40.42
C GLN A 411 -31.41 -25.53 -40.94
N GLU A 412 -31.85 -24.70 -41.89
CA GLU A 412 -33.22 -24.71 -42.39
C GLU A 412 -33.43 -25.70 -43.55
N PHE A 413 -33.07 -26.97 -43.34
CA PHE A 413 -33.43 -28.07 -44.22
C PHE A 413 -33.85 -29.30 -43.41
N ALA A 414 -34.52 -30.27 -44.04
CA ALA A 414 -35.03 -31.46 -43.36
C ALA A 414 -33.88 -32.28 -42.75
N GLY A 415 -33.92 -32.48 -41.43
CA GLY A 415 -32.84 -33.12 -40.67
C GLY A 415 -31.65 -32.21 -40.36
N GLY A 416 -31.76 -30.90 -40.60
CA GLY A 416 -30.75 -29.90 -40.24
C GLY A 416 -30.51 -29.81 -38.74
N VAL A 417 -29.29 -29.45 -38.35
CA VAL A 417 -28.89 -29.29 -36.95
C VAL A 417 -29.64 -28.11 -36.33
N ARG A 418 -30.24 -28.33 -35.16
CA ARG A 418 -30.93 -27.32 -34.35
C ARG A 418 -30.46 -27.43 -32.91
N LYS A 419 -29.51 -26.57 -32.53
CA LYS A 419 -28.86 -26.59 -31.23
C LYS A 419 -28.71 -25.19 -30.67
N THR A 420 -28.71 -25.09 -29.36
CA THR A 420 -28.41 -23.85 -28.65
C THR A 420 -27.36 -24.13 -27.60
N GLU A 421 -26.30 -23.33 -27.60
CA GLU A 421 -25.36 -23.27 -26.50
C GLU A 421 -25.81 -22.19 -25.53
N PHE A 422 -25.84 -22.52 -24.24
CA PHE A 422 -26.35 -21.63 -23.21
C PHE A 422 -25.53 -21.73 -21.92
N TYR A 423 -25.72 -20.72 -21.08
CA TYR A 423 -25.28 -20.71 -19.69
C TYR A 423 -26.48 -20.75 -18.76
N LEU A 424 -26.45 -21.60 -17.74
CA LEU A 424 -27.38 -21.61 -16.62
C LEU A 424 -26.66 -21.15 -15.35
N GLY A 425 -27.31 -20.29 -14.57
CA GLY A 425 -26.61 -19.46 -13.59
C GLY A 425 -25.65 -18.51 -14.32
N ALA A 426 -26.14 -17.90 -15.40
CA ALA A 426 -25.36 -17.06 -16.28
C ALA A 426 -24.95 -15.76 -15.59
N ASP A 427 -23.75 -15.29 -15.93
CA ASP A 427 -23.29 -13.93 -15.66
C ASP A 427 -23.13 -13.23 -17.00
N LYS A 428 -23.63 -12.00 -17.11
CA LYS A 428 -23.50 -11.19 -18.32
C LYS A 428 -22.95 -9.81 -17.99
N VAL A 429 -22.02 -9.35 -18.80
CA VAL A 429 -21.53 -7.97 -18.79
C VAL A 429 -21.58 -7.43 -20.22
N ARG A 430 -22.27 -6.31 -20.45
CA ARG A 430 -22.20 -5.57 -21.70
C ARG A 430 -21.40 -4.30 -21.50
N LEU A 431 -20.41 -4.10 -22.36
CA LEU A 431 -19.50 -2.96 -22.38
C LEU A 431 -19.72 -2.21 -23.69
N ARG A 432 -20.39 -1.06 -23.63
CA ARG A 432 -20.63 -0.20 -24.79
C ARG A 432 -19.93 1.14 -24.62
N ASP A 433 -19.22 1.55 -25.66
CA ASP A 433 -18.56 2.84 -25.77
C ASP A 433 -18.72 3.36 -27.20
N THR A 434 -19.41 4.49 -27.40
CA THR A 434 -19.66 5.05 -28.74
C THR A 434 -18.55 5.95 -29.27
N GLN A 435 -17.43 6.11 -28.54
CA GLN A 435 -16.24 6.82 -29.01
C GLN A 435 -14.92 6.07 -28.72
N SER A 436 -14.91 4.77 -28.99
CA SER A 436 -13.83 3.82 -28.68
C SER A 436 -12.49 4.07 -29.40
N VAL A 437 -12.48 4.90 -30.45
CA VAL A 437 -11.28 5.26 -31.24
C VAL A 437 -10.68 6.61 -30.83
N THR A 438 -11.19 7.24 -29.77
CA THR A 438 -10.62 8.48 -29.23
C THR A 438 -10.19 8.31 -27.77
N THR A 439 -9.06 8.89 -27.39
CA THR A 439 -8.55 8.91 -26.00
C THR A 439 -9.35 9.84 -25.08
N THR A 440 -10.59 10.17 -25.43
CA THR A 440 -11.42 11.17 -24.76
C THR A 440 -12.79 10.60 -24.41
N PHE A 441 -13.20 10.77 -23.15
CA PHE A 441 -14.54 10.45 -22.62
C PHE A 441 -15.61 11.32 -23.27
N GLY A 442 -16.02 11.00 -24.49
CA GLY A 442 -17.17 11.61 -25.16
C GLY A 442 -18.09 10.52 -25.70
N GLY A 443 -19.33 10.89 -26.02
CA GLY A 443 -20.36 9.91 -26.43
C GLY A 443 -21.05 9.21 -25.25
N GLU A 444 -21.82 8.19 -25.59
CA GLU A 444 -22.63 7.39 -24.66
C GLU A 444 -21.82 6.17 -24.23
N GLN A 445 -21.63 5.99 -22.93
CA GLN A 445 -21.03 4.78 -22.35
C GLN A 445 -22.09 4.02 -21.58
N THR A 446 -22.09 2.68 -21.69
CA THR A 446 -23.06 1.85 -21.00
C THR A 446 -22.39 0.60 -20.45
N LEU A 447 -22.52 0.41 -19.14
CA LEU A 447 -22.32 -0.88 -18.49
C LEU A 447 -23.68 -1.53 -18.24
N GLU A 448 -23.86 -2.76 -18.69
CA GLU A 448 -25.01 -3.60 -18.29
C GLU A 448 -24.47 -4.84 -17.58
N VAL A 449 -25.08 -5.20 -16.44
CA VAL A 449 -24.76 -6.44 -15.72
C VAL A 449 -26.03 -7.25 -15.56
N GLY A 450 -26.02 -8.49 -16.02
CA GLY A 450 -27.24 -9.29 -16.17
C GLY A 450 -28.21 -8.62 -17.15
N THR A 451 -29.35 -8.17 -16.64
CA THR A 451 -30.39 -7.45 -17.41
C THR A 451 -30.49 -5.97 -17.02
N GLU A 452 -29.62 -5.45 -16.16
CA GLU A 452 -29.70 -4.10 -15.61
C GLU A 452 -28.59 -3.19 -16.14
N THR A 453 -28.96 -1.98 -16.56
CA THR A 453 -27.99 -0.91 -16.83
C THR A 453 -27.48 -0.30 -15.54
N ILE A 454 -26.16 -0.21 -15.38
CA ILE A 454 -25.50 0.24 -14.17
C ILE A 454 -25.15 1.73 -14.27
N THR A 455 -25.91 2.57 -13.57
CA THR A 455 -25.61 4.01 -13.41
C THR A 455 -24.41 4.23 -12.49
N GLY A 456 -23.70 5.35 -12.61
CA GLY A 456 -22.50 5.64 -11.80
C GLY A 456 -21.26 4.87 -12.25
N THR A 457 -21.25 4.45 -13.52
CA THR A 457 -20.09 3.83 -14.14
C THR A 457 -19.82 4.46 -15.51
N LYS A 458 -18.56 4.42 -15.94
CA LYS A 458 -18.17 4.73 -17.32
C LYS A 458 -17.32 3.60 -17.85
N VAL A 459 -17.72 3.07 -19.00
CA VAL A 459 -16.95 2.08 -19.75
C VAL A 459 -16.10 2.82 -20.77
N VAL A 460 -14.82 2.51 -20.82
CA VAL A 460 -13.93 3.02 -21.87
C VAL A 460 -13.27 1.84 -22.53
N VAL A 461 -13.45 1.74 -23.84
CA VAL A 461 -12.78 0.74 -24.66
C VAL A 461 -11.86 1.50 -25.60
N THR A 462 -10.56 1.35 -25.43
CA THR A 462 -9.58 2.04 -26.28
C THR A 462 -9.13 1.12 -27.38
N GLY A 463 -9.36 1.52 -28.62
CA GLY A 463 -8.87 0.83 -29.80
C GLY A 463 -8.53 1.77 -30.93
N THR A 464 -8.00 1.22 -32.02
CA THR A 464 -7.87 1.95 -33.28
C THR A 464 -8.42 1.12 -34.42
N ALA A 465 -9.13 1.76 -35.34
CA ALA A 465 -9.69 1.11 -36.51
C ALA A 465 -9.09 1.65 -37.80
N THR A 466 -8.92 0.75 -38.76
CA THR A 466 -8.75 1.06 -40.18
C THR A 466 -10.05 0.72 -40.91
N THR A 467 -10.05 0.84 -42.23
CA THR A 467 -11.21 0.49 -43.07
C THR A 467 -11.66 -0.97 -42.92
N ASN A 468 -10.77 -1.90 -42.56
CA ASN A 468 -11.05 -3.34 -42.54
C ASN A 468 -10.55 -4.06 -41.27
N SER A 469 -9.88 -3.36 -40.35
CA SER A 469 -9.28 -3.98 -39.16
C SER A 469 -9.51 -3.11 -37.93
N TYR A 470 -9.68 -3.76 -36.79
CA TYR A 470 -9.79 -3.13 -35.48
C TYR A 470 -8.68 -3.65 -34.56
N THR A 471 -8.17 -2.78 -33.71
CA THR A 471 -7.22 -3.11 -32.64
C THR A 471 -7.81 -2.72 -31.30
N LEU A 472 -7.62 -3.55 -30.28
CA LEU A 472 -8.09 -3.33 -28.91
C LEU A 472 -6.87 -3.18 -27.99
N SER A 473 -6.70 -2.00 -27.40
CA SER A 473 -5.58 -1.68 -26.51
C SER A 473 -5.95 -1.80 -25.04
N SER A 474 -7.17 -1.40 -24.64
CA SER A 474 -7.60 -1.55 -23.25
C SER A 474 -9.11 -1.57 -23.07
N ILE A 475 -9.56 -2.19 -21.97
CA ILE A 475 -10.92 -2.13 -21.45
C ILE A 475 -10.85 -1.55 -20.05
N GLN A 476 -11.61 -0.48 -19.78
CA GLN A 476 -11.63 0.17 -18.46
C GLN A 476 -13.07 0.37 -17.98
N ILE A 477 -13.27 0.21 -16.67
CA ILE A 477 -14.54 0.44 -16.00
C ILE A 477 -14.27 1.36 -14.81
N ASN A 478 -14.73 2.61 -14.94
CA ASN A 478 -14.66 3.60 -13.86
C ASN A 478 -15.93 3.49 -13.03
N VAL A 479 -15.78 3.30 -11.73
CA VAL A 479 -16.87 3.36 -10.76
C VAL A 479 -16.84 4.73 -10.10
N THR A 480 -17.95 5.45 -10.07
CA THR A 480 -18.05 6.79 -9.46
C THR A 480 -19.06 6.78 -8.32
N ALA A 481 -18.79 7.56 -7.28
CA ALA A 481 -19.78 7.85 -6.25
C ALA A 481 -20.78 8.87 -6.83
N ASN A 482 -22.08 8.63 -6.63
CA ASN A 482 -23.13 9.57 -7.03
C ASN A 482 -23.63 10.41 -5.84
N GLU A 483 -23.32 9.96 -4.64
CA GLU A 483 -23.64 10.55 -3.34
C GLU A 483 -22.54 10.14 -2.35
N ASP A 484 -22.51 10.80 -1.20
CA ASP A 484 -21.50 10.53 -0.18
C ASP A 484 -21.70 9.13 0.38
N GLU A 485 -20.65 8.30 0.35
CA GLU A 485 -20.72 6.93 0.85
C GLU A 485 -20.02 6.84 2.21
N TYR A 486 -20.74 6.32 3.20
CA TYR A 486 -20.25 6.11 4.57
C TYR A 486 -20.17 4.60 4.85
N ILE A 487 -18.97 4.02 4.79
CA ILE A 487 -18.77 2.60 5.10
C ILE A 487 -18.41 2.50 6.59
N PRO A 488 -19.31 1.98 7.47
CA PRO A 488 -19.03 1.88 8.90
C PRO A 488 -18.04 0.76 9.20
N ALA A 489 -17.48 0.74 10.41
CA ALA A 489 -16.70 -0.39 10.91
C ALA A 489 -17.51 -1.71 10.81
N GLY A 490 -16.89 -2.75 10.25
CA GLY A 490 -17.53 -4.02 9.88
C GLY A 490 -18.34 -3.97 8.57
N GLY A 491 -18.31 -2.86 7.84
CA GLY A 491 -19.07 -2.61 6.63
C GLY A 491 -18.29 -2.83 5.33
N LYS A 492 -19.02 -2.85 4.21
CA LYS A 492 -18.46 -2.98 2.85
C LYS A 492 -19.05 -1.93 1.91
N LEU A 493 -18.29 -1.51 0.90
CA LEU A 493 -18.72 -0.58 -0.14
C LEU A 493 -19.92 -1.12 -0.91
N SER A 494 -19.94 -2.42 -1.25
CA SER A 494 -21.08 -3.04 -1.94
C SER A 494 -22.41 -2.95 -1.17
N LYS A 495 -22.39 -2.62 0.13
CA LYS A 495 -23.61 -2.38 0.93
C LYS A 495 -24.05 -0.93 0.96
N GLN A 496 -23.18 0.00 0.58
CA GLN A 496 -23.49 1.42 0.50
C GLN A 496 -23.96 1.80 -0.91
N LEU A 497 -23.33 1.22 -1.95
CA LEU A 497 -23.69 1.50 -3.33
C LEU A 497 -25.14 1.13 -3.66
N ARG A 498 -25.86 2.08 -4.27
CA ARG A 498 -27.21 1.84 -4.85
C ARG A 498 -27.24 0.73 -5.91
N ARG A 499 -26.11 0.47 -6.56
CA ARG A 499 -25.92 -0.55 -7.62
C ARG A 499 -24.56 -1.26 -7.41
N PRO A 500 -24.47 -2.24 -6.48
CA PRO A 500 -23.21 -2.91 -6.18
C PRO A 500 -22.63 -3.71 -7.35
N GLN A 501 -23.46 -4.03 -8.35
CA GLN A 501 -23.03 -4.66 -9.60
C GLN A 501 -22.01 -3.81 -10.38
N ALA A 502 -21.85 -2.51 -10.05
CA ALA A 502 -20.75 -1.69 -10.55
C ALA A 502 -19.36 -2.28 -10.24
N LEU A 503 -19.24 -3.09 -9.19
CA LEU A 503 -18.02 -3.82 -8.81
C LEU A 503 -17.93 -5.21 -9.50
N LEU A 504 -18.83 -5.49 -10.46
CA LEU A 504 -18.97 -6.75 -11.18
C LEU A 504 -19.08 -8.00 -10.29
N ASN A 505 -19.50 -7.83 -9.03
CA ASN A 505 -19.50 -8.87 -8.01
C ASN A 505 -18.15 -9.61 -7.93
N SER A 506 -17.04 -8.89 -8.13
CA SER A 506 -15.70 -9.49 -8.25
C SER A 506 -14.70 -8.90 -7.27
N TRP A 507 -15.00 -7.74 -6.67
CA TRP A 507 -14.19 -7.17 -5.59
C TRP A 507 -15.03 -6.22 -4.73
N ASP A 508 -14.50 -5.84 -3.58
CA ASP A 508 -15.14 -4.93 -2.63
C ASP A 508 -14.11 -4.14 -1.81
N ILE A 509 -14.53 -3.04 -1.21
CA ILE A 509 -13.76 -2.31 -0.19
C ILE A 509 -14.43 -2.57 1.15
N GLU A 510 -13.70 -3.18 2.07
CA GLU A 510 -14.16 -3.53 3.41
C GLU A 510 -13.46 -2.67 4.46
N TYR A 511 -14.24 -2.11 5.39
CA TYR A 511 -13.72 -1.40 6.54
C TYR A 511 -13.95 -2.22 7.80
N THR A 512 -12.89 -2.80 8.37
CA THR A 512 -13.00 -3.63 9.58
C THR A 512 -13.07 -2.79 10.86
N GLY A 513 -12.79 -1.49 10.79
CA GLY A 513 -12.64 -0.59 11.92
C GLY A 513 -11.17 -0.27 12.20
N LEU A 514 -10.89 0.13 13.44
CA LEU A 514 -9.54 0.52 13.87
C LEU A 514 -8.75 -0.67 14.42
N GLU A 515 -7.43 -0.60 14.25
CA GLU A 515 -6.51 -1.56 14.85
C GLU A 515 -6.69 -1.60 16.38
N PRO A 516 -6.79 -2.81 16.97
CA PRO A 516 -6.78 -2.94 18.42
C PRO A 516 -5.44 -2.45 18.95
N THR A 517 -5.42 -1.27 19.56
CA THR A 517 -4.21 -0.63 20.07
C THR A 517 -4.38 -0.37 21.56
N SER A 518 -3.34 -0.61 22.36
CA SER A 518 -3.38 -0.22 23.77
C SER A 518 -3.45 1.30 23.87
N THR A 519 -4.24 1.82 24.80
CA THR A 519 -4.39 3.25 24.99
C THR A 519 -4.21 3.63 26.44
N GLU A 520 -3.93 4.91 26.67
CA GLU A 520 -3.98 5.57 27.96
C GLU A 520 -4.97 6.74 27.91
N LYS A 521 -5.39 7.22 29.08
CA LYS A 521 -6.34 8.32 29.18
C LYS A 521 -5.67 9.57 29.71
N ILE A 522 -5.86 10.67 29.01
CA ILE A 522 -5.57 12.03 29.48
C ILE A 522 -6.90 12.72 29.74
N LYS A 523 -7.12 13.29 30.92
CA LYS A 523 -8.42 13.89 31.28
C LYS A 523 -8.26 15.26 31.90
N LEU A 524 -9.17 16.16 31.55
CA LEU A 524 -9.46 17.37 32.32
C LEU A 524 -10.82 17.18 32.99
N THR A 525 -10.79 17.04 34.31
CA THR A 525 -11.99 16.79 35.11
C THR A 525 -12.28 17.97 36.05
N PRO A 526 -13.47 18.58 35.97
CA PRO A 526 -13.86 19.61 36.93
C PRO A 526 -14.23 18.98 38.28
N SER A 527 -14.02 19.74 39.34
CA SER A 527 -14.46 19.41 40.70
C SER A 527 -15.25 20.60 41.26
N GLY A 528 -16.57 20.54 41.10
CA GLY A 528 -17.40 21.74 41.27
C GLY A 528 -17.12 22.77 40.18
N SER A 529 -17.45 24.04 40.44
CA SER A 529 -17.30 25.08 39.42
C SER A 529 -15.92 25.75 39.39
N THR A 530 -15.12 25.63 40.45
CA THR A 530 -13.92 26.45 40.66
C THR A 530 -12.60 25.73 40.41
N GLN A 531 -12.61 24.42 40.14
CA GLN A 531 -11.41 23.58 40.13
C GLN A 531 -11.39 22.65 38.93
N TYR A 532 -10.23 22.53 38.28
CA TYR A 532 -9.89 21.45 37.35
C TYR A 532 -8.73 20.60 37.84
N TYR A 533 -8.77 19.32 37.50
CA TYR A 533 -7.68 18.37 37.64
C TYR A 533 -7.23 17.87 36.28
N LEU A 534 -5.92 17.65 36.14
CA LEU A 534 -5.32 16.92 35.04
C LEU A 534 -5.05 15.49 35.49
N GLU A 535 -5.54 14.51 34.73
CA GLU A 535 -5.27 13.09 34.95
C GLU A 535 -4.50 12.53 33.75
N PHE A 536 -3.43 11.78 33.98
CA PHE A 536 -2.61 11.16 32.93
C PHE A 536 -1.86 9.93 33.48
N ALA A 537 -1.33 9.08 32.60
CA ALA A 537 -0.44 8.00 33.00
C ALA A 537 1.02 8.49 33.08
N ASP A 538 1.64 8.35 34.25
CA ASP A 538 3.04 8.73 34.50
C ASP A 538 4.04 7.85 33.74
N GLY A 539 5.33 8.15 33.87
CA GLY A 539 6.39 7.35 33.22
C GLY A 539 6.43 5.85 33.59
N ALA A 540 5.75 5.44 34.68
CA ALA A 540 5.60 4.04 35.09
C ALA A 540 4.27 3.41 34.61
N GLY A 541 3.43 4.15 33.86
CA GLY A 541 2.12 3.73 33.40
C GLY A 541 1.07 3.71 34.51
N LYS A 542 1.27 4.47 35.59
CA LYS A 542 0.32 4.63 36.70
C LYS A 542 -0.44 5.93 36.56
N ASN A 543 -1.73 5.92 36.87
CA ASN A 543 -2.55 7.12 36.78
C ASN A 543 -2.16 8.13 37.88
N VAL A 544 -1.84 9.34 37.46
CA VAL A 544 -1.62 10.52 38.30
C VAL A 544 -2.81 11.46 38.14
N LYS A 545 -3.24 12.08 39.25
CA LYS A 545 -4.23 13.15 39.28
C LYS A 545 -3.63 14.36 39.97
N ILE A 546 -3.45 15.46 39.25
CA ILE A 546 -2.84 16.69 39.76
C ILE A 546 -3.83 17.86 39.67
N PRO A 547 -3.95 18.72 40.70
CA PRO A 547 -4.73 19.95 40.57
C PRO A 547 -4.13 20.84 39.49
N LEU A 548 -4.92 21.19 38.47
CA LEU A 548 -4.43 21.95 37.33
C LEU A 548 -4.75 23.43 37.49
N ALA A 549 -6.01 23.78 37.71
CA ALA A 549 -6.45 25.17 37.68
C ALA A 549 -7.52 25.44 38.73
N TYR A 550 -7.34 26.53 39.47
CA TYR A 550 -8.27 26.99 40.50
C TYR A 550 -8.59 28.48 40.34
N THR A 551 -9.83 28.85 40.65
CA THR A 551 -10.25 30.24 40.82
C THR A 551 -10.86 30.51 42.20
N SER A 552 -10.44 31.63 42.80
CA SER A 552 -11.04 32.23 44.00
C SER A 552 -12.06 33.33 43.67
N GLY A 553 -12.26 33.68 42.39
CA GLY A 553 -13.09 34.82 41.98
C GLY A 553 -13.35 34.95 40.47
N SER A 554 -13.78 36.12 40.01
CA SER A 554 -14.23 36.25 38.61
C SER A 554 -13.12 36.29 37.57
N THR A 555 -11.89 36.63 37.94
CA THR A 555 -10.76 36.81 36.99
C THR A 555 -9.44 36.28 37.54
N GLN A 556 -9.42 35.64 38.70
CA GLN A 556 -8.21 35.07 39.30
C GLN A 556 -8.07 33.63 38.84
N LEU A 557 -6.90 33.24 38.36
CA LEU A 557 -6.63 31.87 37.95
C LEU A 557 -5.23 31.51 38.43
N LYS A 558 -5.08 30.36 39.09
CA LYS A 558 -3.77 29.83 39.49
C LYS A 558 -3.62 28.35 39.14
N PHE A 559 -2.37 27.92 38.97
CA PHE A 559 -2.04 26.49 38.90
C PHE A 559 -2.10 25.89 40.31
N GLY A 560 -2.89 24.83 40.49
CA GLY A 560 -3.05 24.17 41.79
C GLY A 560 -4.50 24.04 42.23
N ASP A 561 -4.69 23.91 43.54
CA ASP A 561 -6.00 23.89 44.20
C ASP A 561 -6.25 25.14 45.05
N SER A 562 -7.25 25.16 45.93
CA SER A 562 -7.55 26.34 46.76
C SER A 562 -6.44 26.72 47.73
N ASP A 563 -5.69 25.73 48.22
CA ASP A 563 -4.75 25.89 49.33
C ASP A 563 -3.31 25.81 48.86
N ASP A 564 -3.03 24.94 47.89
CA ASP A 564 -1.69 24.56 47.45
C ASP A 564 -1.49 24.87 45.95
N ASP A 565 -0.26 25.09 45.53
CA ASP A 565 0.10 25.41 44.15
C ASP A 565 0.60 24.17 43.39
N THR A 566 0.41 24.16 42.06
CA THR A 566 1.06 23.19 41.16
C THR A 566 2.20 23.87 40.41
N VAL A 567 3.42 23.41 40.66
CA VAL A 567 4.66 24.00 40.16
C VAL A 567 5.19 23.21 38.96
N ILE A 568 5.30 23.91 37.83
CA ILE A 568 5.83 23.38 36.55
C ILE A 568 7.01 24.21 36.02
N LEU A 569 7.46 25.20 36.80
CA LEU A 569 8.55 26.12 36.47
C LEU A 569 9.68 25.91 37.47
N GLU A 570 10.90 25.67 36.98
CA GLU A 570 12.03 25.25 37.83
C GLU A 570 12.47 26.31 38.85
N ASN A 571 12.37 27.58 38.47
CA ASN A 571 12.75 28.70 39.33
C ASN A 571 11.65 29.13 40.31
N GLN A 572 10.49 28.46 40.30
CA GLN A 572 9.39 28.76 41.21
C GLN A 572 9.63 28.12 42.59
N THR A 573 9.24 28.86 43.63
CA THR A 573 9.32 28.36 45.01
C THR A 573 8.25 27.31 45.25
N ILE A 574 8.65 26.16 45.82
CA ILE A 574 7.78 25.07 46.23
C ILE A 574 7.66 25.09 47.75
N THR A 575 6.46 25.33 48.27
CA THR A 575 6.14 25.34 49.70
C THR A 575 5.49 24.02 50.11
N LYS A 576 5.42 23.77 51.42
CA LYS A 576 4.87 22.52 51.93
C LYS A 576 3.44 22.33 51.41
N ASN A 577 3.15 21.10 50.98
CA ASN A 577 1.93 20.61 50.35
C ASN A 577 1.78 20.94 48.86
N ASP A 578 2.62 21.80 48.28
CA ASP A 578 2.58 22.08 46.85
C ASP A 578 2.87 20.82 46.02
N TYR A 579 2.24 20.77 44.85
CA TYR A 579 2.42 19.76 43.84
C TYR A 579 3.46 20.21 42.83
N PHE A 580 4.18 19.27 42.23
CA PHE A 580 5.10 19.57 41.14
C PHE A 580 5.28 18.35 40.24
N VAL A 581 5.83 18.57 39.06
CA VAL A 581 6.19 17.49 38.13
C VAL A 581 7.69 17.46 37.94
N VAL A 582 8.23 16.26 37.76
CA VAL A 582 9.63 16.07 37.35
C VAL A 582 9.68 15.26 36.06
N THR A 583 10.51 15.66 35.11
CA THR A 583 10.75 14.96 33.84
C THR A 583 12.24 14.86 33.61
N ASP A 584 12.74 13.73 33.09
CA ASP A 584 14.17 13.61 32.77
C ASP A 584 14.42 14.12 31.34
N SER A 585 14.86 15.38 31.21
CA SER A 585 15.09 16.06 29.93
C SER A 585 16.27 15.49 29.14
N THR A 586 17.10 14.65 29.77
CA THR A 586 18.18 13.90 29.11
C THR A 586 17.66 12.84 28.15
N GLN A 587 16.39 12.42 28.31
CA GLN A 587 15.71 11.50 27.41
C GLN A 587 15.16 12.22 26.17
N LYS A 588 15.09 11.48 25.04
CA LYS A 588 14.48 11.95 23.80
C LYS A 588 13.04 12.40 24.08
N GLN A 589 12.62 13.51 23.49
CA GLN A 589 11.24 13.99 23.56
C GLN A 589 10.28 12.88 23.06
N GLY A 590 9.16 12.66 23.74
CA GLY A 590 8.27 11.50 23.52
C GLY A 590 8.62 10.28 24.38
N GLU A 591 9.91 10.07 24.70
CA GLU A 591 10.34 8.99 25.60
C GLU A 591 10.52 9.45 27.06
N ARG A 592 10.53 10.78 27.29
CA ARG A 592 10.68 11.41 28.61
C ARG A 592 9.64 10.89 29.58
N ARG A 593 10.08 10.46 30.76
CA ARG A 593 9.16 9.97 31.79
C ARG A 593 8.87 11.07 32.79
N THR A 594 7.64 11.56 32.79
CA THR A 594 7.18 12.55 33.78
C THR A 594 6.50 11.88 34.97
N TYR A 595 6.73 12.41 36.16
CA TYR A 595 6.14 11.96 37.42
C TYR A 595 5.59 13.15 38.22
N GLY A 596 4.41 12.98 38.83
CA GLY A 596 3.80 13.97 39.70
C GLY A 596 4.13 13.70 41.18
N LEU A 597 4.58 14.72 41.90
CA LEU A 597 5.02 14.64 43.29
C LEU A 597 4.36 15.72 44.15
N ARG A 598 4.30 15.49 45.46
CA ARG A 598 3.87 16.48 46.47
C ARG A 598 4.93 16.66 47.54
N TYR A 599 5.20 17.90 47.94
CA TYR A 599 6.12 18.18 49.05
C TYR A 599 5.43 17.98 50.41
N ILE A 600 5.90 17.03 51.22
CA ILE A 600 5.22 16.62 52.46
C ILE A 600 5.84 17.24 53.71
N SER A 601 7.16 17.17 53.85
CA SER A 601 7.84 17.73 55.03
C SER A 601 9.33 17.95 54.81
N ALA A 602 9.92 18.88 55.54
CA ALA A 602 11.36 18.97 55.68
C ALA A 602 11.76 19.15 57.15
N LEU A 603 12.81 18.46 57.56
CA LEU A 603 13.44 18.67 58.86
C LEU A 603 14.49 19.77 58.76
N ALA A 604 14.55 20.64 59.78
CA ALA A 604 15.54 21.70 59.85
C ALA A 604 16.97 21.15 59.73
N SER A 605 17.86 21.90 59.08
CA SER A 605 19.27 21.50 58.88
C SER A 605 20.07 21.35 60.18
N THR A 606 19.55 21.87 61.30
CA THR A 606 20.10 21.70 62.65
C THR A 606 19.72 20.37 63.31
N GLU A 607 18.80 19.60 62.72
CA GLU A 607 18.44 18.28 63.22
C GLU A 607 19.56 17.27 63.02
N SER A 608 19.56 16.19 63.81
CA SER A 608 20.61 15.16 63.75
C SER A 608 20.64 14.33 62.46
N SER A 609 19.52 14.27 61.74
CA SER A 609 19.36 13.57 60.47
C SER A 609 18.36 14.33 59.59
N PRO A 610 18.76 15.50 59.05
CA PRO A 610 17.85 16.34 58.28
C PRO A 610 17.51 15.67 56.95
N LYS A 611 16.23 15.72 56.59
CA LYS A 611 15.69 15.13 55.37
C LYS A 611 14.50 15.93 54.84
N VAL A 612 14.26 15.80 53.55
CA VAL A 612 13.08 16.31 52.85
C VAL A 612 12.27 15.10 52.38
N GLU A 613 10.96 15.11 52.59
CA GLU A 613 10.04 14.05 52.19
C GLU A 613 9.10 14.54 51.08
N PHE A 614 9.03 13.78 50.00
CA PHE A 614 8.06 13.93 48.92
C PHE A 614 7.10 12.74 48.90
N GLN A 615 5.92 12.91 48.30
CA GLN A 615 4.98 11.84 48.03
C GLN A 615 4.79 11.68 46.53
N ASP A 616 4.88 10.46 46.03
CA ASP A 616 4.46 10.10 44.68
C ASP A 616 2.93 10.16 44.57
N LEU A 617 2.43 10.98 43.65
CA LEU A 617 0.99 11.13 43.43
C LEU A 617 0.34 9.88 42.81
N ALA A 618 1.12 9.05 42.11
CA ALA A 618 0.60 7.84 41.46
C ALA A 618 0.38 6.71 42.46
N THR A 619 1.31 6.52 43.40
CA THR A 619 1.30 5.39 44.35
C THR A 619 0.98 5.77 45.79
N GLY A 620 1.07 7.05 46.15
CA GLY A 620 0.95 7.55 47.52
C GLY A 620 2.18 7.27 48.39
N ASN A 621 3.21 6.60 47.86
CA ASN A 621 4.44 6.28 48.59
C ASN A 621 5.28 7.53 48.84
N LYS A 622 6.02 7.53 49.95
CA LYS A 622 6.96 8.61 50.28
C LYS A 622 8.36 8.33 49.72
N VAL A 623 9.03 9.40 49.33
CA VAL A 623 10.44 9.41 48.91
C VAL A 623 11.19 10.35 49.83
N GLU A 624 12.24 9.83 50.48
CA GLU A 624 13.09 10.62 51.38
C GLU A 624 14.36 11.07 50.66
N VAL A 625 14.71 12.35 50.81
CA VAL A 625 15.93 12.97 50.31
C VAL A 625 16.76 13.41 51.51
N GLU A 626 17.97 12.85 51.65
CA GLU A 626 18.94 13.32 52.63
C GLU A 626 19.28 14.79 52.39
N TRP A 627 19.35 15.57 53.47
CA TRP A 627 19.55 17.01 53.39
C TRP A 627 20.90 17.44 53.99
N LYS A 628 21.55 18.43 53.36
CA LYS A 628 22.78 19.07 53.86
C LYS A 628 22.66 20.58 53.64
N ASN A 629 23.01 21.36 54.66
CA ASN A 629 23.05 22.82 54.52
C ASN A 629 24.22 23.24 53.62
N THR A 630 23.91 23.85 52.49
CA THR A 630 24.86 24.25 51.45
C THR A 630 24.68 25.70 51.00
N GLY A 631 23.92 26.51 51.75
CA GLY A 631 23.56 27.89 51.41
C GLY A 631 22.27 28.01 50.57
N THR A 632 21.67 29.20 50.54
CA THR A 632 20.39 29.47 49.84
C THR A 632 20.56 29.67 48.33
N PHE A 633 19.48 29.40 47.58
CA PHE A 633 19.36 29.82 46.18
C PHE A 633 19.14 31.36 46.05
N PRO A 634 19.64 32.04 44.99
CA PRO A 634 20.54 31.56 43.93
C PRO A 634 22.02 31.55 44.33
N GLY A 635 22.79 30.59 43.80
CA GLY A 635 24.26 30.50 43.98
C GLY A 635 24.77 29.50 45.03
N GLY A 636 23.89 28.93 45.87
CA GLY A 636 24.22 27.80 46.75
C GLY A 636 24.37 26.46 46.03
N THR A 637 25.09 25.50 46.64
CA THR A 637 25.09 24.10 46.14
C THR A 637 23.75 23.44 46.50
N ALA A 638 23.30 22.44 45.75
CA ALA A 638 22.07 21.71 46.08
C ALA A 638 22.20 21.05 47.47
N GLY A 639 21.17 21.24 48.31
CA GLY A 639 21.12 20.69 49.66
C GLY A 639 20.69 19.22 49.68
N GLY A 640 20.04 18.75 48.61
CA GLY A 640 19.65 17.36 48.43
C GLY A 640 19.56 16.96 46.96
N THR A 641 19.36 15.66 46.72
CA THR A 641 19.14 15.10 45.38
C THR A 641 18.00 14.11 45.41
N LEU A 642 16.93 14.42 44.68
CA LEU A 642 15.80 13.54 44.47
C LEU A 642 16.11 12.60 43.30
N LYS A 643 16.12 11.29 43.56
CA LYS A 643 16.23 10.25 42.52
C LYS A 643 14.87 9.63 42.34
N PHE A 644 14.27 9.82 41.17
CA PHE A 644 12.94 9.32 40.88
C PHE A 644 12.80 8.97 39.41
N GLY A 645 12.13 7.86 39.08
CA GLY A 645 11.89 7.49 37.68
C GLY A 645 13.12 7.18 36.82
N GLY A 646 14.31 7.07 37.42
CA GLY A 646 15.59 6.97 36.70
C GLY A 646 16.31 8.31 36.53
N GLY A 647 15.60 9.43 36.68
CA GLY A 647 16.13 10.79 36.65
C GLY A 647 16.77 11.21 37.98
N THR A 648 17.51 12.31 37.93
CA THR A 648 18.20 12.91 39.08
C THR A 648 17.91 14.41 39.12
N PHE A 649 17.22 14.84 40.17
CA PHE A 649 16.69 16.20 40.31
C PHE A 649 17.35 16.86 41.52
N LYS A 650 18.01 18.00 41.31
CA LYS A 650 18.66 18.74 42.40
C LYS A 650 17.62 19.54 43.20
N VAL A 651 17.82 19.59 44.52
CA VAL A 651 16.91 20.28 45.45
C VAL A 651 17.70 21.31 46.25
N TRP A 652 17.22 22.55 46.26
CA TRP A 652 17.78 23.67 47.01
C TRP A 652 16.77 24.21 48.02
N ASN A 653 17.25 24.74 49.13
CA ASN A 653 16.44 25.58 50.00
C ASN A 653 16.34 26.99 49.39
N ASN A 654 15.12 27.48 49.27
CA ASN A 654 14.85 28.84 48.80
C ASN A 654 15.15 29.87 49.91
N THR A 655 14.82 29.54 51.16
CA THR A 655 15.13 30.36 52.34
C THR A 655 16.03 29.61 53.32
N ALA A 656 16.37 30.22 54.47
CA ALA A 656 17.17 29.54 55.48
C ALA A 656 16.50 28.23 55.93
N ASP A 657 17.26 27.13 55.91
CA ASP A 657 16.79 25.78 56.22
C ASP A 657 16.83 25.44 57.72
N THR A 658 16.98 26.45 58.59
CA THR A 658 17.09 26.29 60.05
C THR A 658 15.75 26.01 60.75
N SER A 659 14.64 26.03 60.02
CA SER A 659 13.31 25.69 60.52
C SER A 659 12.69 24.60 59.65
N SER A 660 11.92 23.69 60.25
CA SER A 660 11.21 22.64 59.50
C SER A 660 10.28 23.21 58.43
N ASN A 661 10.10 22.47 57.35
CA ASN A 661 9.25 22.81 56.19
C ASN A 661 9.65 24.11 55.49
N PHE A 662 10.95 24.39 55.41
CA PHE A 662 11.46 25.50 54.61
C PHE A 662 11.06 25.33 53.12
N PRO A 663 10.81 26.43 52.38
CA PRO A 663 10.50 26.37 50.96
C PRO A 663 11.70 25.91 50.11
N LEU A 664 11.41 25.30 48.97
CA LEU A 664 12.37 24.64 48.09
C LEU A 664 12.39 25.28 46.70
N ASN A 665 13.50 25.09 45.98
CA ASN A 665 13.57 25.14 44.52
C ASN A 665 14.07 23.77 44.03
N ILE A 666 13.51 23.27 42.93
CA ILE A 666 13.82 21.95 42.39
C ILE A 666 14.11 22.08 40.90
N ASP A 667 15.18 21.44 40.47
CA ASP A 667 15.53 21.19 39.06
C ASP A 667 14.55 20.13 38.55
N LEU A 668 13.48 20.59 37.91
CA LEU A 668 12.32 19.76 37.58
C LEU A 668 12.57 18.97 36.29
N ASP A 669 13.46 19.44 35.42
CA ASP A 669 13.78 18.80 34.15
C ASP A 669 15.04 17.91 34.22
N GLY A 670 15.78 17.94 35.33
CA GLY A 670 16.91 17.07 35.58
C GLY A 670 18.16 17.40 34.76
N ASP A 671 18.23 18.57 34.11
CA ASP A 671 19.41 19.01 33.36
C ASP A 671 20.61 19.39 34.27
N GLY A 672 20.35 19.46 35.57
CA GLY A 672 21.34 19.76 36.60
C GLY A 672 21.49 21.25 36.89
N THR A 673 20.65 22.09 36.30
CA THR A 673 20.63 23.54 36.46
C THR A 673 19.22 24.02 36.83
N LEU A 674 19.13 25.29 37.19
CA LEU A 674 17.85 26.00 37.31
C LEU A 674 17.98 27.15 36.32
N GLU A 675 17.78 26.91 35.03
CA GLU A 675 17.83 28.01 34.06
C GLU A 675 16.71 29.02 34.38
N GLY A 676 16.89 30.31 34.02
CA GLY A 676 15.83 31.33 34.09
C GLY A 676 15.92 32.43 35.15
N ALA A 677 16.91 32.43 36.04
CA ALA A 677 17.19 33.60 36.89
C ALA A 677 18.13 34.59 36.18
N GLY A 678 17.74 35.09 35.00
CA GLY A 678 18.36 36.30 34.47
C GLY A 678 17.97 37.46 35.39
N THR A 679 18.93 38.11 36.03
CA THR A 679 18.72 39.17 37.06
C THR A 679 18.07 40.47 36.54
N ASN A 680 17.40 40.45 35.38
CA ASN A 680 16.72 41.57 34.74
C ASN A 680 15.69 41.10 33.68
N GLN A 681 14.85 40.10 33.99
CA GLN A 681 13.72 39.76 33.12
C GLN A 681 12.41 40.32 33.70
N THR A 682 11.81 41.27 32.97
CA THR A 682 10.50 41.87 33.26
C THR A 682 9.32 41.02 32.75
N ALA A 683 9.60 39.82 32.25
CA ALA A 683 8.64 38.80 31.80
C ALA A 683 9.28 37.41 32.03
N PRO A 684 8.54 36.37 32.46
CA PRO A 684 9.12 35.05 32.62
C PRO A 684 9.49 34.45 31.27
N ASP A 685 10.55 33.66 31.35
CA ASP A 685 11.09 32.94 30.23
C ASP A 685 10.31 31.64 30.02
N LEU A 686 9.49 31.58 28.99
CA LEU A 686 8.72 30.37 28.62
C LEU A 686 9.61 29.19 28.22
N ARG A 687 10.93 29.36 28.15
CA ARG A 687 11.89 28.29 27.89
C ARG A 687 12.01 27.26 29.03
N ASN A 688 11.44 27.53 30.21
CA ASN A 688 11.69 26.72 31.42
C ASN A 688 10.44 26.09 32.04
N VAL A 689 9.34 26.00 31.26
CA VAL A 689 8.19 25.18 31.66
C VAL A 689 8.54 23.72 31.42
N VAL A 690 8.34 22.90 32.45
CA VAL A 690 8.47 21.44 32.35
C VAL A 690 7.19 20.85 31.79
N ASN A 691 7.28 20.36 30.56
CA ASN A 691 6.20 19.64 29.90
C ASN A 691 6.00 18.25 30.53
N ILE A 692 4.76 17.78 30.52
CA ILE A 692 4.45 16.41 30.93
C ILE A 692 4.57 15.52 29.69
N THR A 693 5.37 14.46 29.76
CA THR A 693 5.33 13.37 28.79
C THR A 693 4.76 12.14 29.47
N THR A 694 3.65 11.66 28.92
CA THR A 694 2.90 10.52 29.45
C THR A 694 3.58 9.20 29.09
N LYS A 695 3.08 8.08 29.65
CA LYS A 695 3.62 6.75 29.31
C LYS A 695 3.55 6.44 27.81
N GLY A 696 2.48 6.86 27.16
CA GLY A 696 2.24 6.69 25.72
C GLY A 696 3.04 7.62 24.82
N GLY A 697 3.76 8.60 25.38
CA GLY A 697 4.58 9.55 24.63
C GLY A 697 3.87 10.86 24.27
N ALA A 698 2.61 11.03 24.68
CA ALA A 698 1.91 12.30 24.52
C ALA A 698 2.63 13.40 25.32
N GLN A 699 2.90 14.52 24.68
CA GLN A 699 3.41 15.71 25.37
C GLN A 699 2.26 16.66 25.69
N ILE A 700 2.09 16.96 26.97
CA ILE A 700 1.14 17.94 27.48
C ILE A 700 1.94 19.22 27.79
N LEU A 701 1.77 20.21 26.93
CA LEU A 701 2.31 21.56 27.09
C LEU A 701 1.30 22.41 27.87
N MET A 702 1.79 23.19 28.83
CA MET A 702 0.97 24.12 29.62
C MET A 702 1.63 25.49 29.66
N THR A 703 0.87 26.57 29.50
CA THR A 703 1.41 27.93 29.50
C THR A 703 0.40 28.90 30.11
N TYR A 704 0.85 29.81 30.99
CA TYR A 704 0.01 30.82 31.63
C TYR A 704 0.16 32.18 30.96
N TYR A 705 -0.96 32.86 30.71
CA TYR A 705 -0.99 34.20 30.10
C TYR A 705 -1.78 35.20 30.97
N PRO A 706 -1.42 36.51 30.98
CA PRO A 706 -0.23 37.08 30.37
C PRO A 706 1.03 36.56 31.06
N LEU A 707 2.10 36.43 30.29
CA LEU A 707 3.34 35.78 30.72
C LEU A 707 3.84 36.34 32.06
N ASN A 708 3.71 37.64 32.32
CA ASN A 708 4.34 38.35 33.44
C ASN A 708 3.84 38.01 34.86
N ALA A 709 2.98 37.00 35.04
CA ALA A 709 2.48 36.61 36.35
C ALA A 709 3.33 35.50 36.96
N THR A 710 4.29 35.86 37.81
CA THR A 710 4.68 34.99 38.93
C THR A 710 3.40 34.48 39.60
N SER A 711 3.30 33.16 39.83
CA SER A 711 2.10 32.42 40.27
C SER A 711 1.41 32.90 41.57
N ASN A 712 1.82 34.04 42.14
CA ASN A 712 1.34 34.64 43.38
C ASN A 712 0.89 36.11 43.23
N VAL A 713 0.43 36.52 42.06
CA VAL A 713 0.06 37.91 41.83
C VAL A 713 -1.46 38.10 41.85
N THR A 714 -1.94 38.53 43.01
CA THR A 714 -3.21 39.25 43.21
C THR A 714 -3.21 40.65 42.55
N ASN A 715 -2.40 40.93 41.51
CA ASN A 715 -2.39 42.25 40.89
C ASN A 715 -3.67 42.46 40.10
N THR A 716 -4.47 43.36 40.65
CA THR A 716 -5.17 44.37 39.87
C THR A 716 -4.15 45.03 38.93
N VAL A 717 -4.10 44.60 37.67
CA VAL A 717 -3.37 45.34 36.62
C VAL A 717 -3.96 46.74 36.59
N THR A 718 -3.22 47.71 37.13
CA THR A 718 -3.62 49.11 37.21
C THR A 718 -3.16 49.89 35.97
N ASP A 719 -2.90 49.20 34.87
CA ASP A 719 -2.70 49.81 33.55
C ASP A 719 -4.02 49.75 32.76
N THR A 720 -4.72 50.89 32.79
CA THR A 720 -6.09 51.10 32.31
C THR A 720 -6.25 51.13 30.79
N SER A 721 -5.42 50.41 30.02
CA SER A 721 -5.51 50.41 28.54
C SER A 721 -5.80 49.04 27.89
N SER A 722 -5.62 47.92 28.60
CA SER A 722 -6.00 46.59 28.08
C SER A 722 -6.03 45.57 29.23
N VAL A 723 -7.21 45.29 29.78
CA VAL A 723 -7.40 44.22 30.77
C VAL A 723 -7.17 42.88 30.05
N ILE A 724 -5.99 42.27 30.20
CA ILE A 724 -5.76 40.90 29.75
C ILE A 724 -6.34 39.98 30.83
N THR A 725 -7.42 39.27 30.51
CA THR A 725 -7.97 38.21 31.35
C THR A 725 -7.00 37.03 31.37
N PRO A 726 -6.58 36.54 32.56
CA PRO A 726 -5.61 35.45 32.61
C PRO A 726 -6.23 34.12 32.15
N TYR A 727 -5.42 33.30 31.50
CA TYR A 727 -5.80 31.96 31.05
C TYR A 727 -4.61 31.01 31.07
N ILE A 728 -4.88 29.71 31.20
CA ILE A 728 -3.92 28.63 31.02
C ILE A 728 -4.18 28.00 29.66
N GLN A 729 -3.21 28.07 28.76
CA GLN A 729 -3.20 27.30 27.53
C GLN A 729 -2.69 25.89 27.84
N LEU A 730 -3.40 24.86 27.39
CA LEU A 730 -3.02 23.46 27.48
C LEU A 730 -3.07 22.86 26.08
N SER A 731 -2.01 22.18 25.65
CA SER A 731 -1.98 21.46 24.37
C SER A 731 -1.45 20.04 24.57
N VAL A 732 -2.13 19.06 23.97
CA VAL A 732 -1.69 17.66 23.91
C VAL A 732 -1.19 17.37 22.50
N GLN A 733 0.06 16.94 22.39
CA GLN A 733 0.80 16.80 21.13
C GLN A 733 1.47 15.42 21.02
N THR A 734 1.57 14.93 19.79
CA THR A 734 2.48 13.83 19.43
C THR A 734 3.76 14.43 18.89
N VAL A 735 4.85 14.28 19.64
CA VAL A 735 6.11 15.00 19.40
C VAL A 735 7.22 14.11 18.86
N ASP A 736 7.10 12.79 19.01
CA ASP A 736 8.00 11.85 18.35
C ASP A 736 7.49 11.54 16.95
N ALA A 737 8.31 11.82 15.93
CA ALA A 737 7.99 11.52 14.55
C ALA A 737 8.02 10.02 14.24
N ASP A 738 8.63 9.20 15.12
CA ASP A 738 8.64 7.74 14.97
C ASP A 738 7.29 7.11 15.38
N ASP A 739 6.39 7.86 16.03
CA ASP A 739 5.07 7.37 16.50
C ASP A 739 3.98 7.37 15.42
N TYR A 740 4.20 8.07 14.29
CA TYR A 740 3.27 8.18 13.16
C TYR A 740 3.99 8.03 11.82
N ASP A 741 3.25 7.83 10.73
CA ASP A 741 3.83 7.59 9.39
C ASP A 741 4.16 8.91 8.68
N ASN A 742 3.23 9.46 7.89
CA ASN A 742 3.48 10.65 7.09
C ASN A 742 2.60 11.86 7.44
N ILE A 743 1.59 11.68 8.28
CA ILE A 743 0.70 12.76 8.72
C ILE A 743 0.95 13.06 10.18
N ALA A 744 1.61 14.20 10.42
CA ALA A 744 1.79 14.74 11.76
C ALA A 744 0.43 15.01 12.42
N PRO A 745 0.12 14.36 13.55
CA PRO A 745 -1.15 14.55 14.25
C PRO A 745 -1.36 16.00 14.64
N LEU A 746 -2.55 16.55 14.39
CA LEU A 746 -2.88 17.87 14.89
C LEU A 746 -2.97 17.83 16.40
N GLU A 747 -2.37 18.83 17.02
CA GLU A 747 -2.45 19.01 18.47
C GLU A 747 -3.89 19.17 18.96
N THR A 748 -4.13 18.90 20.23
CA THR A 748 -5.41 19.10 20.90
C THR A 748 -5.26 20.19 21.96
N GLY A 749 -5.67 21.42 21.62
CA GLY A 749 -5.43 22.62 22.43
C GLY A 749 -6.69 23.25 23.04
N PHE A 750 -6.58 23.67 24.29
CA PHE A 750 -7.63 24.32 25.08
C PHE A 750 -7.08 25.48 25.91
N ASN A 751 -7.90 26.51 26.11
CA ASN A 751 -7.68 27.60 27.05
C ASN A 751 -8.59 27.40 28.27
N LEU A 752 -8.00 27.31 29.46
CA LEU A 752 -8.71 27.36 30.74
C LEU A 752 -8.78 28.81 31.20
N SER A 753 -9.97 29.33 31.46
CA SER A 753 -10.15 30.71 31.90
C SER A 753 -11.10 30.80 33.09
N ALA A 754 -10.88 31.81 33.94
CA ALA A 754 -11.77 32.10 35.05
C ALA A 754 -12.80 33.16 34.64
N ALA A 755 -14.09 32.86 34.82
CA ALA A 755 -15.19 33.80 34.62
C ALA A 755 -16.29 33.57 35.64
N SER A 756 -16.78 34.63 36.27
CA SER A 756 -17.91 34.57 37.23
C SER A 756 -17.74 33.54 38.36
N GLY A 757 -16.50 33.34 38.85
CA GLY A 757 -16.21 32.37 39.91
C GLY A 757 -16.21 30.91 39.42
N LYS A 758 -16.06 30.70 38.11
CA LYS A 758 -15.94 29.38 37.49
C LYS A 758 -14.65 29.29 36.68
N VAL A 759 -14.01 28.14 36.68
CA VAL A 759 -13.00 27.80 35.65
C VAL A 759 -13.75 27.02 34.58
N ASP A 760 -13.47 27.30 33.32
CA ASP A 760 -14.03 26.56 32.19
C ASP A 760 -13.00 26.40 31.07
N ILE A 761 -13.15 25.37 30.24
CA ILE A 761 -12.29 25.12 29.07
C ILE A 761 -12.97 25.63 27.79
N ALA A 762 -12.18 26.26 26.93
CA ALA A 762 -12.58 26.61 25.58
C ALA A 762 -11.52 26.12 24.59
N GLU A 763 -11.92 25.74 23.38
CA GLU A 763 -10.97 25.35 22.34
C GLU A 763 -9.97 26.48 22.03
N ASP A 764 -8.70 26.14 21.82
CA ASP A 764 -7.73 27.07 21.25
C ASP A 764 -7.89 27.22 19.73
N THR A 765 -8.82 28.10 19.35
CA THR A 765 -9.08 28.45 17.95
C THR A 765 -8.00 29.33 17.32
N THR A 766 -7.02 29.83 18.10
CA THR A 766 -5.98 30.73 17.59
C THR A 766 -4.80 29.98 16.98
N ASN A 767 -4.43 28.81 17.53
CA ASN A 767 -3.29 28.02 17.07
C ASN A 767 -3.72 26.70 16.41
N VAL A 768 -4.78 26.09 16.90
CA VAL A 768 -5.18 24.71 16.54
C VAL A 768 -6.34 24.70 15.55
N ASN A 769 -7.46 25.33 15.90
CA ASN A 769 -8.68 25.46 15.08
C ASN A 769 -9.09 24.15 14.38
N VAL A 770 -9.49 23.14 15.15
CA VAL A 770 -9.76 21.77 14.68
C VAL A 770 -11.26 21.51 14.62
N LYS A 771 -11.69 20.75 13.62
CA LYS A 771 -13.11 20.40 13.47
C LYS A 771 -13.52 19.30 14.45
N TYR A 772 -14.49 19.60 15.32
CA TYR A 772 -15.16 18.62 16.15
C TYR A 772 -16.50 18.20 15.53
N VAL A 773 -16.81 16.91 15.57
CA VAL A 773 -18.15 16.39 15.29
C VAL A 773 -19.01 16.56 16.53
N THR A 774 -20.15 17.24 16.39
CA THR A 774 -21.18 17.34 17.43
C THR A 774 -22.34 16.45 17.00
N PRO A 775 -22.53 15.26 17.57
CA PRO A 775 -23.60 14.35 17.17
C PRO A 775 -24.97 15.01 17.33
N SER A 776 -25.84 14.89 16.33
CA SER A 776 -27.20 15.47 16.38
C SER A 776 -28.04 14.92 17.54
N ILE A 777 -27.75 13.68 17.98
CA ILE A 777 -28.42 13.00 19.09
C ILE A 777 -27.92 13.45 20.48
N ASP A 778 -26.73 14.05 20.57
CA ASP A 778 -26.17 14.60 21.81
C ASP A 778 -25.35 15.87 21.52
N THR A 779 -26.03 17.01 21.54
CA THR A 779 -25.43 18.32 21.27
C THR A 779 -24.46 18.79 22.36
N ASN A 780 -24.38 18.06 23.48
CA ASN A 780 -23.43 18.34 24.55
C ASN A 780 -22.10 17.62 24.36
N LEU A 781 -21.91 16.93 23.24
CA LEU A 781 -20.75 16.12 22.96
C LEU A 781 -20.02 16.63 21.73
N ARG A 782 -18.70 16.78 21.83
CA ARG A 782 -17.81 17.19 20.75
C ARG A 782 -16.69 16.17 20.64
N GLN A 783 -16.55 15.55 19.48
CA GLN A 783 -15.68 14.40 19.29
C GLN A 783 -14.84 14.50 18.02
N ARG A 784 -13.64 13.92 18.05
CA ARG A 784 -12.79 13.76 16.88
C ARG A 784 -11.73 12.68 17.09
N TYR A 785 -11.16 12.18 16.00
CA TYR A 785 -9.89 11.46 16.01
C TYR A 785 -8.77 12.38 15.51
N THR A 786 -7.55 12.18 16.02
CA THR A 786 -6.32 12.70 15.40
C THR A 786 -5.79 11.69 14.37
N SER A 787 -4.83 12.07 13.51
CA SER A 787 -4.20 11.13 12.56
C SER A 787 -3.49 9.98 13.28
N LEU A 788 -2.96 10.21 14.50
CA LEU A 788 -2.42 9.15 15.37
C LEU A 788 -3.48 8.09 15.72
N GLY A 789 -4.77 8.43 15.59
CA GLY A 789 -5.87 7.66 16.11
C GLY A 789 -6.14 7.93 17.58
N ALA A 790 -5.72 9.07 18.15
CA ALA A 790 -6.17 9.49 19.48
C ALA A 790 -7.60 10.02 19.43
N PHE A 791 -8.49 9.50 20.29
CA PHE A 791 -9.89 9.88 20.31
C PHE A 791 -10.14 10.96 21.37
N VAL A 792 -10.60 12.12 20.94
CA VAL A 792 -10.91 13.25 21.82
C VAL A 792 -12.41 13.29 22.05
N ASN A 793 -12.82 13.31 23.31
CA ASN A 793 -14.20 13.37 23.76
C ASN A 793 -14.37 14.55 24.72
N TRP A 794 -14.91 15.66 24.22
CA TRP A 794 -15.18 16.89 24.96
C TRP A 794 -16.68 17.00 25.23
N LYS A 795 -17.06 16.93 26.51
CA LYS A 795 -18.43 17.05 26.96
C LYS A 795 -18.68 18.45 27.50
N THR A 796 -19.57 19.18 26.84
CA THR A 796 -19.99 20.52 27.24
C THR A 796 -21.15 20.45 28.22
N VAL A 797 -21.17 21.28 29.27
CA VAL A 797 -22.29 21.30 30.22
C VAL A 797 -22.85 22.72 30.35
N SER A 798 -24.17 22.87 30.16
CA SER A 798 -24.78 24.19 30.24
C SER A 798 -24.64 24.78 31.65
N ASN A 799 -23.95 25.92 31.76
CA ASN A 799 -23.68 26.65 33.00
C ASN A 799 -22.75 25.94 34.01
N ASP A 800 -22.17 24.80 33.68
CA ASP A 800 -21.20 24.10 34.52
C ASP A 800 -19.92 23.87 33.72
N PRO A 801 -18.75 23.72 34.36
CA PRO A 801 -17.52 23.51 33.64
C PRO A 801 -17.56 22.24 32.77
N ASP A 802 -16.97 22.36 31.59
CA ASP A 802 -16.85 21.27 30.63
C ASP A 802 -15.88 20.17 31.10
N SER A 803 -15.91 18.99 30.48
CA SER A 803 -14.96 17.91 30.74
C SER A 803 -14.35 17.37 29.46
N LEU A 804 -13.09 16.94 29.54
CA LEU A 804 -12.34 16.43 28.40
C LEU A 804 -11.74 15.06 28.74
N GLU A 805 -11.88 14.09 27.84
CA GLU A 805 -11.16 12.83 27.86
C GLU A 805 -10.49 12.61 26.49
N ILE A 806 -9.19 12.31 26.50
CA ILE A 806 -8.43 11.91 25.31
C ILE A 806 -7.96 10.48 25.53
N ASP A 807 -8.37 9.58 24.64
CA ASP A 807 -7.92 8.19 24.57
C ASP A 807 -6.73 8.12 23.59
N TYR A 808 -5.52 8.12 24.14
CA TYR A 808 -4.26 8.28 23.42
C TYR A 808 -3.59 6.91 23.17
N PRO A 809 -3.27 6.54 21.91
CA PRO A 809 -2.56 5.30 21.58
C PRO A 809 -1.18 5.22 22.24
N VAL A 810 -0.83 4.04 22.76
CA VAL A 810 0.46 3.77 23.42
C VAL A 810 1.31 2.88 22.52
N ASN A 811 2.60 3.22 22.37
CA ASN A 811 3.58 2.53 21.52
C ASN A 811 3.22 2.58 20.01
N GLY A 812 2.78 3.75 19.52
CA GLY A 812 2.54 4.01 18.11
C GLY A 812 1.08 4.24 17.75
N GLN A 813 0.82 4.28 16.45
CA GLN A 813 -0.44 4.71 15.86
C GLN A 813 -1.57 3.66 15.92
N ARG A 814 -2.80 4.12 16.14
CA ARG A 814 -4.04 3.33 15.97
C ARG A 814 -4.58 3.57 14.56
N LEU A 815 -4.29 2.65 13.65
CA LEU A 815 -4.61 2.82 12.22
C LEU A 815 -5.97 2.24 11.83
N PRO A 816 -6.63 2.79 10.81
CA PRO A 816 -7.76 2.13 10.19
C PRO A 816 -7.37 0.86 9.41
N ILE A 817 -8.31 -0.07 9.34
CA ILE A 817 -8.16 -1.32 8.59
C ILE A 817 -9.12 -1.29 7.40
N VAL A 818 -8.62 -0.78 6.28
CA VAL A 818 -9.31 -0.78 4.98
C VAL A 818 -8.69 -1.86 4.10
N THR A 819 -9.51 -2.72 3.51
CA THR A 819 -9.06 -3.86 2.70
C THR A 819 -9.82 -3.93 1.39
N VAL A 820 -9.10 -4.08 0.28
CA VAL A 820 -9.67 -4.46 -1.02
C VAL A 820 -9.74 -5.98 -1.07
N THR A 821 -10.92 -6.53 -1.27
CA THR A 821 -11.18 -7.97 -1.11
C THR A 821 -11.78 -8.57 -2.37
N ALA A 822 -11.38 -9.80 -2.70
CA ALA A 822 -12.10 -10.65 -3.65
C ALA A 822 -13.24 -11.40 -2.91
N PRO A 823 -14.29 -11.86 -3.63
CA PRO A 823 -15.34 -12.70 -3.08
C PRO A 823 -14.77 -13.92 -2.33
N GLY A 824 -15.23 -14.13 -1.10
CA GLY A 824 -14.79 -15.23 -0.24
C GLY A 824 -13.55 -14.93 0.61
N ALA A 825 -12.97 -13.73 0.50
CA ALA A 825 -11.94 -13.30 1.45
C ALA A 825 -12.55 -13.05 2.84
N GLU A 826 -11.85 -13.53 3.87
CA GLU A 826 -12.18 -13.28 5.27
C GLU A 826 -11.09 -12.44 5.91
N VAL A 827 -11.47 -11.25 6.41
CA VAL A 827 -10.60 -10.36 7.17
C VAL A 827 -11.01 -10.45 8.65
N LYS A 828 -10.05 -10.81 9.52
CA LYS A 828 -10.29 -10.90 10.97
C LYS A 828 -9.25 -10.08 11.72
N THR A 829 -9.71 -9.31 12.70
CA THR A 829 -8.85 -8.72 13.72
C THR A 829 -8.69 -9.71 14.87
N ILE A 830 -7.45 -10.01 15.21
CA ILE A 830 -7.11 -10.78 16.40
C ILE A 830 -6.73 -9.75 17.46
N ALA A 831 -7.48 -9.75 18.56
CA ALA A 831 -7.17 -8.92 19.71
C ALA A 831 -5.74 -9.21 20.18
N ALA A 832 -5.01 -8.16 20.59
CA ALA A 832 -3.69 -8.29 21.18
C ALA A 832 -3.77 -9.21 22.41
N SER A 833 -3.42 -10.48 22.24
CA SER A 833 -3.00 -11.35 23.34
C SER A 833 -1.49 -11.48 23.26
N GLU A 834 -0.84 -11.54 24.42
CA GLU A 834 0.61 -11.40 24.61
C GLU A 834 1.46 -12.10 23.52
N ALA A 835 2.51 -11.39 23.08
CA ALA A 835 3.62 -11.85 22.24
C ALA A 835 3.36 -13.12 21.41
N GLY A 836 2.73 -12.95 20.23
CA GLY A 836 2.56 -14.00 19.24
C GLY A 836 3.57 -13.89 18.10
N GLN A 837 4.24 -15.01 17.75
CA GLN A 837 5.12 -15.09 16.58
C GLN A 837 4.27 -15.37 15.32
N ILE A 838 4.23 -14.42 14.38
CA ILE A 838 3.60 -14.65 13.06
C ILE A 838 4.68 -14.97 12.02
N THR A 839 4.37 -15.97 11.19
CA THR A 839 5.01 -16.19 9.90
C THR A 839 4.22 -15.45 8.83
N TYR A 840 4.79 -14.45 8.17
CA TYR A 840 4.23 -13.86 6.96
C TYR A 840 5.24 -13.92 5.81
N TYR A 841 4.72 -13.84 4.59
CA TYR A 841 5.53 -13.84 3.38
C TYR A 841 5.68 -12.40 2.92
N GLU A 842 6.89 -11.86 2.99
CA GLU A 842 7.22 -10.58 2.36
C GLU A 842 7.72 -10.89 0.95
N THR A 843 6.99 -10.44 -0.07
CA THR A 843 7.45 -10.46 -1.46
C THR A 843 8.44 -9.31 -1.66
N THR A 844 9.71 -9.57 -1.43
CA THR A 844 10.77 -8.67 -1.94
C THR A 844 11.16 -9.21 -3.32
N PRO A 845 10.89 -8.48 -4.41
CA PRO A 845 11.23 -8.93 -5.76
C PRO A 845 12.72 -9.23 -5.83
N ILE A 846 13.08 -10.43 -6.30
CA ILE A 846 14.47 -10.73 -6.58
C ILE A 846 14.88 -9.91 -7.81
N ALA A 847 15.92 -9.10 -7.71
CA ALA A 847 16.52 -8.46 -8.87
C ALA A 847 17.21 -9.53 -9.75
N VAL A 848 16.44 -10.18 -10.61
CA VAL A 848 16.96 -11.00 -11.70
C VAL A 848 17.42 -10.03 -12.77
N GLY A 849 18.73 -9.87 -12.94
CA GLY A 849 19.30 -8.95 -13.93
C GLY A 849 18.84 -9.26 -15.36
N THR A 850 19.18 -8.38 -16.30
CA THR A 850 18.89 -8.61 -17.72
C THR A 850 19.60 -9.86 -18.23
N ALA A 851 18.95 -10.62 -19.11
CA ALA A 851 19.61 -11.68 -19.86
C ALA A 851 20.80 -11.10 -20.64
N VAL A 852 21.91 -11.83 -20.67
CA VAL A 852 23.11 -11.49 -21.46
C VAL A 852 23.21 -12.39 -22.68
N LEU A 853 23.86 -11.91 -23.74
CA LEU A 853 24.15 -12.75 -24.90
C LEU A 853 25.19 -13.82 -24.54
N ALA A 854 25.20 -14.93 -25.27
CA ALA A 854 26.10 -16.05 -25.00
C ALA A 854 27.58 -15.67 -25.14
N GLU A 855 27.93 -14.76 -26.05
CA GLU A 855 29.27 -14.17 -26.18
C GLU A 855 29.67 -13.29 -24.98
N GLU A 856 28.69 -12.67 -24.32
CA GLU A 856 28.90 -11.80 -23.15
C GLU A 856 28.92 -12.57 -21.83
N ALA A 857 28.37 -13.79 -21.82
CA ALA A 857 28.19 -14.62 -20.64
C ALA A 857 29.52 -15.17 -20.05
N GLY A 858 30.59 -15.21 -20.85
CA GLY A 858 31.84 -15.88 -20.49
C GLY A 858 31.67 -17.40 -20.35
N ASP A 859 32.50 -18.05 -19.52
CA ASP A 859 32.38 -19.50 -19.28
C ASP A 859 31.20 -19.82 -18.35
N VAL A 860 30.09 -20.28 -18.94
CA VAL A 860 28.87 -20.69 -18.23
C VAL A 860 29.03 -21.93 -17.34
N LYS A 861 30.15 -22.67 -17.43
CA LYS A 861 30.45 -23.77 -16.50
C LYS A 861 31.08 -23.28 -15.19
N SER A 862 31.59 -22.06 -15.17
CA SER A 862 32.28 -21.48 -14.00
C SER A 862 31.35 -20.90 -12.93
N ARG A 863 30.04 -20.82 -13.20
CA ARG A 863 29.02 -20.23 -12.33
C ARG A 863 27.66 -20.87 -12.59
N ASN A 864 26.69 -20.61 -11.72
CA ASN A 864 25.32 -21.01 -11.99
C ASN A 864 24.78 -20.25 -13.20
N ALA A 865 24.09 -20.94 -14.10
CA ALA A 865 23.58 -20.34 -15.33
C ALA A 865 22.19 -20.89 -15.68
N ILE A 866 21.32 -20.04 -16.21
CA ILE A 866 20.09 -20.44 -16.89
C ILE A 866 20.28 -20.06 -18.36
N VAL A 867 20.34 -21.06 -19.24
CA VAL A 867 20.65 -20.89 -20.65
C VAL A 867 19.42 -21.24 -21.47
N VAL A 868 18.90 -20.25 -22.19
CA VAL A 868 17.70 -20.37 -23.02
C VAL A 868 18.10 -20.33 -24.50
N GLY A 869 17.64 -21.33 -25.26
CA GLY A 869 17.93 -21.49 -26.68
C GLY A 869 18.79 -22.71 -27.00
N GLY A 870 18.59 -23.28 -28.18
CA GLY A 870 19.32 -24.46 -28.65
C GLY A 870 20.79 -24.19 -29.00
N PRO A 871 21.66 -25.23 -28.94
CA PRO A 871 23.10 -25.10 -29.16
C PRO A 871 23.51 -24.64 -30.57
N CYS A 872 22.62 -24.68 -31.57
CA CYS A 872 22.89 -24.17 -32.91
C CYS A 872 22.89 -22.63 -32.98
N ALA A 873 22.14 -21.98 -32.10
CA ALA A 873 22.01 -20.52 -32.04
C ALA A 873 22.63 -19.93 -30.75
N ASN A 874 23.06 -20.78 -29.83
CA ASN A 874 23.55 -20.40 -28.51
C ASN A 874 24.86 -21.16 -28.18
N ASN A 875 25.99 -20.46 -28.27
CA ASN A 875 27.32 -21.01 -27.99
C ASN A 875 27.47 -21.49 -26.52
N ALA A 876 26.77 -20.86 -25.57
CA ALA A 876 26.76 -21.30 -24.18
C ALA A 876 26.02 -22.63 -24.02
N ALA A 877 24.91 -22.83 -24.73
CA ALA A 877 24.21 -24.12 -24.78
C ALA A 877 25.08 -25.20 -25.44
N ALA A 878 25.78 -24.87 -26.53
CA ALA A 878 26.72 -25.78 -27.20
C ALA A 878 27.86 -26.22 -26.25
N ALA A 879 28.43 -25.27 -25.50
CA ALA A 879 29.46 -25.57 -24.51
C ALA A 879 28.96 -26.47 -23.38
N LEU A 880 27.74 -26.22 -22.87
CA LEU A 880 27.11 -27.06 -21.84
C LEU A 880 26.84 -28.48 -22.33
N MET A 881 26.42 -28.64 -23.59
CA MET A 881 26.10 -29.94 -24.19
C MET A 881 27.30 -30.66 -24.83
N GLY A 882 28.47 -30.01 -24.91
CA GLY A 882 29.65 -30.57 -25.60
C GLY A 882 29.42 -30.71 -27.11
N ARG A 883 28.63 -29.81 -27.70
CA ARG A 883 28.31 -29.81 -29.14
C ARG A 883 29.22 -28.85 -29.91
N THR A 884 29.40 -29.17 -31.18
CA THR A 884 30.06 -28.38 -32.22
C THR A 884 29.00 -27.93 -33.23
N PRO A 885 29.29 -26.93 -34.10
CA PRO A 885 28.35 -26.54 -35.15
C PRO A 885 27.86 -27.70 -36.04
N ASP A 886 28.72 -28.71 -36.27
CA ASP A 886 28.40 -29.86 -37.13
C ASP A 886 27.41 -30.86 -36.50
N ASN A 887 27.22 -30.82 -35.17
CA ASN A 887 26.31 -31.72 -34.45
C ASN A 887 25.39 -31.02 -33.46
N CYS A 888 25.19 -29.71 -33.61
CA CYS A 888 24.40 -28.92 -32.66
C CYS A 888 22.93 -29.37 -32.58
N ALA A 889 22.32 -29.81 -33.69
CA ALA A 889 20.92 -30.25 -33.71
C ALA A 889 20.70 -31.67 -33.15
N GLU A 890 21.76 -32.40 -32.82
CA GLU A 890 21.67 -33.80 -32.41
C GLU A 890 20.96 -33.94 -31.05
N GLY A 891 19.86 -34.69 -31.04
CA GLY A 891 19.02 -34.91 -29.85
C GLY A 891 17.83 -33.96 -29.74
N PHE A 892 17.61 -33.07 -30.71
CA PHE A 892 16.42 -32.23 -30.80
C PHE A 892 15.46 -32.78 -31.88
N GLU A 893 14.18 -32.86 -31.53
CA GLU A 893 13.11 -33.31 -32.42
C GLU A 893 12.03 -32.21 -32.51
N ASP A 894 11.50 -31.96 -33.71
CA ASP A 894 10.46 -30.96 -33.92
C ASP A 894 9.24 -31.20 -33.01
N GLY A 895 8.72 -30.11 -32.42
CA GLY A 895 7.61 -30.17 -31.49
C GLY A 895 8.01 -30.53 -30.05
N LYS A 896 9.32 -30.63 -29.77
CA LYS A 896 9.86 -30.96 -28.44
C LYS A 896 10.92 -29.97 -27.98
N ALA A 897 10.91 -29.70 -26.67
CA ALA A 897 11.97 -29.03 -25.95
C ALA A 897 12.51 -29.89 -24.82
N MET A 898 13.78 -29.68 -24.51
CA MET A 898 14.50 -30.29 -23.42
C MET A 898 14.70 -29.24 -22.32
N ILE A 899 14.41 -29.65 -21.09
CA ILE A 899 14.77 -28.93 -19.88
C ILE A 899 15.76 -29.83 -19.13
N LYS A 900 16.99 -29.37 -18.94
CA LYS A 900 18.07 -30.19 -18.39
C LYS A 900 18.92 -29.45 -17.37
N LEU A 901 19.10 -30.04 -16.20
CA LEU A 901 20.11 -29.62 -15.23
C LEU A 901 21.45 -30.29 -15.55
N ILE A 902 22.50 -29.49 -15.62
CA ILE A 902 23.86 -29.90 -15.95
C ILE A 902 24.77 -29.46 -14.80
N GLU A 903 25.37 -30.43 -14.12
CA GLU A 903 26.32 -30.18 -13.04
C GLU A 903 27.70 -29.81 -13.61
N ASN A 904 28.27 -28.71 -13.13
CA ASN A 904 29.56 -28.16 -13.53
C ASN A 904 30.45 -27.94 -12.30
N GLY A 905 30.86 -29.04 -11.66
CA GLY A 905 31.60 -29.01 -10.40
C GLY A 905 30.74 -28.49 -9.25
N ASN A 906 31.06 -27.32 -8.71
CA ASN A 906 30.28 -26.68 -7.63
C ASN A 906 29.09 -25.85 -8.14
N ASN A 907 28.93 -25.73 -9.46
CA ASN A 907 27.88 -24.93 -10.09
C ASN A 907 26.89 -25.82 -10.83
N VAL A 908 25.69 -25.28 -11.09
CA VAL A 908 24.68 -25.95 -11.92
C VAL A 908 24.21 -25.03 -13.05
N ALA A 909 24.00 -25.60 -14.22
CA ALA A 909 23.37 -24.92 -15.34
C ALA A 909 22.01 -25.54 -15.65
N LEU A 910 20.98 -24.71 -15.82
CA LEU A 910 19.69 -25.12 -16.39
C LEU A 910 19.67 -24.77 -17.87
N LEU A 911 19.58 -25.78 -18.73
CA LEU A 911 19.36 -25.61 -20.16
C LEU A 911 17.88 -25.74 -20.48
N VAL A 912 17.34 -24.77 -21.22
CA VAL A 912 16.00 -24.80 -21.82
C VAL A 912 16.16 -24.62 -23.32
N ALA A 913 15.97 -25.70 -24.09
CA ALA A 913 16.26 -25.70 -25.52
C ALA A 913 15.24 -26.53 -26.30
N GLY A 914 14.64 -25.96 -27.35
CA GLY A 914 13.77 -26.65 -28.30
C GLY A 914 14.38 -26.83 -29.68
N ALA A 915 13.79 -27.73 -30.49
CA ALA A 915 14.16 -27.89 -31.90
C ALA A 915 13.80 -26.62 -32.71
N SER A 916 12.69 -25.97 -32.39
CA SER A 916 12.29 -24.67 -32.90
C SER A 916 12.21 -23.60 -31.81
N ALA A 917 12.11 -22.33 -32.23
CA ALA A 917 11.90 -21.19 -31.34
C ALA A 917 10.60 -21.32 -30.50
N MET A 918 9.54 -21.91 -31.08
CA MET A 918 8.28 -22.15 -30.37
C MET A 918 8.44 -23.27 -29.32
N ASP A 919 9.23 -24.29 -29.63
CA ASP A 919 9.54 -25.37 -28.70
C ASP A 919 10.30 -24.83 -27.48
N THR A 920 11.35 -24.04 -27.70
CA THR A 920 12.13 -23.43 -26.61
C THR A 920 11.22 -22.58 -25.71
N ARG A 921 10.35 -21.77 -26.30
CA ARG A 921 9.44 -20.90 -25.54
C ARG A 921 8.47 -21.72 -24.67
N ARG A 922 7.98 -22.87 -25.15
CA ARG A 922 7.14 -23.79 -24.33
C ARG A 922 7.93 -24.43 -23.20
N GLY A 923 9.18 -24.82 -23.46
CA GLY A 923 10.10 -25.24 -22.41
C GLY A 923 10.31 -24.15 -21.35
N ALA A 924 10.47 -22.89 -21.78
CA ALA A 924 10.62 -21.76 -20.88
C ALA A 924 9.37 -21.51 -20.04
N ARG A 925 8.17 -21.66 -20.62
CA ARG A 925 6.90 -21.59 -19.89
C ARG A 925 6.79 -22.64 -18.79
N VAL A 926 7.22 -23.88 -19.05
CA VAL A 926 7.23 -24.94 -18.02
C VAL A 926 8.13 -24.56 -16.84
N ILE A 927 9.26 -23.91 -17.09
CA ILE A 927 10.16 -23.39 -16.04
C ILE A 927 9.62 -22.11 -15.38
N ALA A 928 8.93 -21.25 -16.13
CA ALA A 928 8.29 -20.06 -15.58
C ALA A 928 7.16 -20.45 -14.61
N ASP A 929 6.37 -21.46 -14.98
CA ASP A 929 5.27 -22.06 -14.21
C ASP A 929 5.70 -23.33 -13.46
N TYR A 930 6.95 -23.35 -12.95
CA TYR A 930 7.55 -24.55 -12.37
C TYR A 930 6.72 -25.17 -11.24
N ALA A 931 6.03 -24.35 -10.43
CA ALA A 931 5.22 -24.80 -9.30
C ALA A 931 4.10 -25.75 -9.75
N THR A 932 3.36 -25.39 -10.81
CA THR A 932 2.29 -26.21 -11.37
C THR A 932 2.80 -27.58 -11.82
N TRP A 933 3.98 -27.63 -12.45
CA TRP A 933 4.56 -28.88 -12.96
C TRP A 933 5.25 -29.73 -11.88
N GLN A 934 5.73 -29.10 -10.82
CA GLN A 934 6.20 -29.78 -9.62
C GLN A 934 5.05 -30.42 -8.85
N GLU A 935 3.92 -29.72 -8.68
CA GLU A 935 2.70 -30.26 -8.05
C GLU A 935 2.15 -31.45 -8.83
N LYS A 936 2.17 -31.39 -10.16
CA LYS A 936 1.82 -32.53 -11.04
C LYS A 936 2.84 -33.68 -10.98
N GLY A 937 3.99 -33.49 -10.34
CA GLY A 937 5.05 -34.50 -10.21
C GLY A 937 5.74 -34.86 -11.52
N THR A 938 5.68 -33.98 -12.53
CA THR A 938 6.27 -34.21 -13.86
C THR A 938 7.59 -33.46 -14.05
N LEU A 939 7.80 -32.33 -13.36
CA LEU A 939 9.09 -31.62 -13.35
C LEU A 939 10.03 -32.21 -12.28
N LYS A 940 10.69 -33.33 -12.62
CA LYS A 940 11.56 -34.08 -11.70
C LYS A 940 12.72 -34.75 -12.43
N GLY A 941 13.78 -35.09 -11.70
CA GLY A 941 15.01 -35.65 -12.23
C GLY A 941 15.94 -34.57 -12.80
N THR A 942 16.97 -34.98 -13.53
CA THR A 942 17.95 -34.06 -14.14
C THR A 942 17.53 -33.59 -15.54
N GLU A 943 16.51 -34.20 -16.14
CA GLU A 943 16.08 -33.91 -17.50
C GLU A 943 14.59 -34.25 -17.68
N VAL A 944 13.86 -33.38 -18.38
CA VAL A 944 12.50 -33.65 -18.86
C VAL A 944 12.35 -33.18 -20.30
N VAL A 945 11.43 -33.82 -21.02
CA VAL A 945 11.03 -33.46 -22.37
C VAL A 945 9.66 -32.81 -22.31
N VAL A 946 9.57 -31.62 -22.90
CA VAL A 946 8.36 -30.85 -23.10
C VAL A 946 7.90 -31.06 -24.53
N ALA A 947 6.71 -31.61 -24.75
CA ALA A 947 6.17 -31.87 -26.09
C ALA A 947 4.84 -31.17 -26.31
N GLY A 948 4.57 -30.80 -27.56
CA GLY A 948 3.27 -30.28 -27.96
C GLY A 948 3.20 -29.83 -29.41
N THR A 949 2.03 -29.35 -29.83
CA THR A 949 1.82 -28.78 -31.18
C THR A 949 1.42 -27.31 -31.22
N THR A 950 0.89 -26.77 -30.11
CA THR A 950 0.52 -25.35 -29.96
C THR A 950 1.09 -24.77 -28.66
N TRP A 951 0.95 -23.46 -28.45
CA TRP A 951 1.45 -22.78 -27.24
C TRP A 951 0.84 -23.31 -25.92
N ASN A 952 -0.43 -23.73 -25.94
CA ASN A 952 -1.16 -24.21 -24.76
C ASN A 952 -1.22 -25.74 -24.65
N ASP A 953 -0.91 -26.46 -25.72
CA ASP A 953 -0.76 -27.91 -25.71
C ASP A 953 0.64 -28.27 -25.21
N ILE A 954 0.80 -28.42 -23.89
CA ILE A 954 2.08 -28.76 -23.25
C ILE A 954 1.94 -30.07 -22.47
N THR A 955 2.81 -31.01 -22.78
CA THR A 955 3.01 -32.24 -21.99
C THR A 955 4.46 -32.30 -21.51
N VAL A 956 4.65 -32.69 -20.24
CA VAL A 956 5.97 -32.83 -19.62
C VAL A 956 6.17 -34.27 -19.20
N ALA A 957 7.21 -34.91 -19.71
CA ALA A 957 7.52 -36.32 -19.47
C ALA A 957 9.03 -36.54 -19.28
N PRO A 958 9.45 -37.62 -18.58
CA PRO A 958 10.86 -38.01 -18.54
C PRO A 958 11.39 -38.36 -19.94
N PRO A 959 12.71 -38.21 -20.20
CA PRO A 959 13.29 -38.54 -21.49
C PRO A 959 13.10 -40.02 -21.83
N PRO A 960 12.91 -40.37 -23.12
CA PRO A 960 12.79 -41.76 -23.54
C PRO A 960 14.06 -42.54 -23.18
N ALA A 961 13.90 -43.79 -22.73
CA ALA A 961 15.02 -44.66 -22.39
C ALA A 961 15.98 -44.79 -23.59
N PRO A 962 17.32 -44.75 -23.37
CA PRO A 962 18.28 -44.86 -24.46
C PRO A 962 18.04 -46.16 -25.24
N LYS A 963 17.91 -46.04 -26.56
CA LYS A 963 17.82 -47.21 -27.44
C LYS A 963 19.11 -48.05 -27.26
N PRO A 964 19.02 -49.39 -27.10
CA PRO A 964 20.21 -50.24 -27.05
C PRO A 964 21.06 -49.98 -28.30
N VAL A 965 22.36 -49.72 -28.08
CA VAL A 965 23.32 -49.55 -29.17
C VAL A 965 23.37 -50.87 -29.95
N GLU A 966 22.87 -50.86 -31.18
CA GLU A 966 23.01 -51.98 -32.11
C GLU A 966 24.50 -52.13 -32.43
N ALA A 967 25.10 -53.25 -32.01
CA ALA A 967 26.51 -53.52 -32.20
C ALA A 967 26.85 -53.46 -33.70
N ALA A 968 27.86 -52.66 -34.04
CA ALA A 968 28.39 -52.57 -35.39
C ALA A 968 28.81 -53.97 -35.91
N PRO A 969 28.58 -54.29 -37.19
CA PRO A 969 29.01 -55.57 -37.75
C PRO A 969 30.54 -55.66 -37.74
N GLU A 970 31.06 -56.80 -37.28
CA GLU A 970 32.49 -57.12 -37.25
C GLU A 970 33.15 -56.93 -38.63
N PRO A 971 34.37 -56.37 -38.71
CA PRO A 971 35.14 -56.37 -39.94
C PRO A 971 35.64 -57.79 -40.27
N ALA A 972 35.65 -58.12 -41.56
CA ALA A 972 36.10 -59.39 -42.13
C ALA A 972 37.55 -59.74 -41.74
N PRO A 973 37.91 -61.03 -41.66
CA PRO A 973 39.17 -61.47 -41.07
C PRO A 973 40.32 -61.25 -42.05
N ASP A 974 41.38 -60.58 -41.56
CA ASP A 974 42.66 -60.54 -42.26
C ASP A 974 43.57 -61.66 -41.74
N ALA A 975 44.21 -62.35 -42.68
CA ALA A 975 45.08 -63.47 -42.43
C ALA A 975 46.47 -62.99 -42.02
N ALA A 976 47.03 -63.53 -40.92
CA ALA A 976 48.37 -64.16 -40.88
C ALA A 976 48.96 -64.27 -39.45
N THR A 977 49.41 -65.50 -39.16
CA THR A 977 50.65 -65.88 -38.44
C THR A 977 50.84 -65.58 -36.94
N ALA A 978 50.66 -66.67 -36.17
CA ALA A 978 51.70 -67.40 -35.40
C ALA A 978 52.23 -66.88 -34.05
N ALA A 979 52.22 -67.85 -33.11
CA ALA A 979 52.97 -67.97 -31.84
C ALA A 979 52.58 -67.01 -30.71
N GLY A 980 52.37 -67.43 -29.46
CA GLY A 980 52.50 -68.70 -28.76
C GLY A 980 52.08 -68.47 -27.30
N ASP A 981 51.90 -69.56 -26.55
CA ASP A 981 52.01 -69.73 -25.09
C ASP A 981 51.73 -68.51 -24.18
N GLY A 982 50.82 -68.53 -23.22
CA GLY A 982 50.21 -69.62 -22.47
C GLY A 982 49.91 -69.11 -21.06
N ALA A 983 48.93 -69.74 -20.40
CA ALA A 983 48.72 -69.79 -18.94
C ALA A 983 48.53 -68.45 -18.18
N ALA A 984 47.76 -68.34 -17.11
CA ALA A 984 46.75 -69.16 -16.47
C ALA A 984 46.20 -68.32 -15.31
N ALA A 985 44.95 -68.61 -14.97
CA ALA A 985 44.42 -68.72 -13.60
C ALA A 985 44.17 -67.47 -12.73
N GLY A 986 42.94 -67.50 -12.17
CA GLY A 986 42.62 -67.05 -10.82
C GLY A 986 41.76 -65.79 -10.80
N ALA A 987 40.42 -65.82 -10.72
CA ALA A 987 39.61 -66.28 -9.58
C ALA A 987 40.11 -65.71 -8.25
N THR A 988 39.33 -65.11 -7.35
CA THR A 988 37.90 -64.85 -7.17
C THR A 988 37.82 -64.08 -5.85
N ALA A 989 36.97 -63.06 -5.76
CA ALA A 989 36.14 -62.74 -4.58
C ALA A 989 35.07 -61.75 -5.01
#